data_AF-A0A423SJQ8-F1
#
_entry.id   AF-A0A423SJQ8-F1
#
_cell.length_a   1.000
_cell.length_b   1.000
_cell.length_c   1.000
_cell.angle_alpha   90.00
_cell.angle_beta   90.00
_cell.angle_gamma   90.00
#
_symmetry.space_group_name_H-M   'P 1'
#
loop_
_entity.id
_entity.type
_entity.pdbx_description
1 polymer ?
#
loop_
_entity_poly.entity_id
_entity_poly.type
_entity_poly.pdbx_seq_one_letter_code
_entity_poly.pdbx_strand_id
1 'polypeptide(L)'
;MNAMDMTPSTSDKCHCCNGQGHKLFACYKFGRKDVDERWDIVTHNKLCFRCLKPGHGHRFCNDKSQCDRCGAYYHHTLLHRPIAKSFAPSRKYKRSPTGSVEVFSNENIPDCYEKLGTPSSSTGGGIEAKGSVTPSVNSPLTDALPCANILDCEPDGRIMMKILPVRVNNSVSTYAFIDGGAAPTLAARSLIQRLGIQGLPVRQAMKTENGIFMCNERVPLMLSSIGGGNNITVNEVYITDKLSITTDSMMPVNWTKKWLHLNDVDLQRLPGDNQEVELIIGLNSILNRHILDQRHGTDDEPSAYLTRFGWVVFGPTGPRNPLTAPVYHISPTQDLGECLREHFNADFWEKEVHSQREDSLEDKLFSDKISQSIHQESGKYVVKLPFRDSSPLPNNREMAVRRMKSLKRKLESDKTFKETYITQMEKNISKQYAEIVPPSGLERNDGRIWYMPHHAVRHPTKLKVRVVYDLKAKFNGTSLNDHLLQGPDLTNPLIGVLMRFRHGHYAVTADIEEMFYQVKVPLEDRDVFRFLWWSDGDINKPVSDYRMNVHVFGARSSPSCVNYALRKTAEDHGEVFDEQAVTAIIQSFYVDNLLLAHDDKERLIKIIKDLIALCNAGGWRLNQWTANNKDVLKKIPESGGMRRLLL
;
A
#
# COMPACT_ATOMS: atom_id res chain seq x y z
N MET A 1 5.77 61.24 -29.96
CA MET A 1 4.65 61.65 -29.10
C MET A 1 3.62 60.54 -29.19
N ASN A 2 3.25 59.75 -28.18
CA ASN A 2 3.60 59.69 -26.76
C ASN A 2 3.68 58.21 -26.36
N ALA A 3 4.70 57.90 -25.57
CA ALA A 3 4.70 56.75 -24.67
C ALA A 3 3.80 57.09 -23.46
N MET A 4 3.03 56.11 -22.99
CA MET A 4 2.35 55.97 -21.70
C MET A 4 1.33 54.82 -21.86
N ASP A 5 1.20 53.79 -21.04
CA ASP A 5 1.89 53.41 -19.82
C ASP A 5 1.53 51.92 -19.62
N MET A 6 2.46 50.99 -19.83
CA MET A 6 2.25 49.59 -19.43
C MET A 6 2.62 49.46 -17.97
N THR A 7 1.66 49.70 -17.09
CA THR A 7 1.77 49.37 -15.68
C THR A 7 1.91 47.84 -15.53
N PRO A 8 3.01 47.32 -14.95
CA PRO A 8 3.11 45.90 -14.62
C PRO A 8 2.15 45.62 -13.45
N SER A 9 1.10 44.85 -13.71
CA SER A 9 0.15 44.48 -12.66
C SER A 9 0.86 43.60 -11.62
N THR A 10 1.19 44.22 -10.48
CA THR A 10 1.39 43.66 -9.14
C THR A 10 1.97 42.24 -9.06
N SER A 11 3.25 42.17 -8.70
CA SER A 11 4.05 40.97 -8.43
C SER A 11 3.27 39.81 -7.76
N ASP A 12 3.16 38.67 -8.45
CA ASP A 12 2.73 37.41 -7.85
C ASP A 12 3.74 36.96 -6.78
N LYS A 13 3.53 37.39 -5.54
CA LYS A 13 4.26 36.88 -4.38
C LYS A 13 3.83 35.43 -4.14
N CYS A 14 4.78 34.55 -3.85
CA CYS A 14 4.49 33.17 -3.54
C CYS A 14 3.70 33.05 -2.22
N HIS A 15 2.53 32.40 -2.26
CA HIS A 15 1.63 32.22 -1.10
C HIS A 15 2.19 31.35 0.05
N CYS A 16 3.39 30.78 -0.09
CA CYS A 16 4.05 30.04 0.98
C CYS A 16 5.23 30.79 1.61
N CYS A 17 6.06 31.48 0.80
CA CYS A 17 7.30 32.09 1.29
C CYS A 17 7.34 33.61 1.16
N ASN A 18 6.30 34.23 0.59
CA ASN A 18 6.19 35.66 0.27
C ASN A 18 7.31 36.21 -0.65
N GLY A 19 8.14 35.34 -1.23
CA GLY A 19 9.16 35.69 -2.22
C GLY A 19 8.56 36.01 -3.59
N GLN A 20 9.24 36.86 -4.36
CA GLN A 20 8.87 37.19 -5.74
C GLN A 20 9.58 36.25 -6.73
N GLY A 21 9.05 36.16 -7.96
CA GLY A 21 9.72 35.49 -9.08
C GLY A 21 9.46 33.98 -9.24
N HIS A 22 8.61 33.36 -8.42
CA HIS A 22 8.22 31.96 -8.60
C HIS A 22 6.78 31.67 -8.17
N LYS A 23 6.17 30.66 -8.78
CA LYS A 23 4.82 30.17 -8.44
C LYS A 23 4.89 29.15 -7.31
N LEU A 24 3.76 28.91 -6.63
CA LEU A 24 3.69 28.03 -5.46
C LEU A 24 4.21 26.60 -5.74
N PHE A 25 3.93 26.04 -6.92
CA PHE A 25 4.42 24.71 -7.30
C PHE A 25 5.95 24.64 -7.47
N ALA A 26 6.61 25.77 -7.74
CA ALA A 26 8.07 25.89 -7.87
C ALA A 26 8.73 26.42 -6.58
N CYS A 27 7.96 26.57 -5.50
CA CYS A 27 8.48 27.11 -4.24
C CYS A 27 9.22 26.03 -3.45
N TYR A 28 10.52 26.25 -3.23
CA TYR A 28 11.36 25.36 -2.43
C TYR A 28 10.83 25.14 -1.00
N LYS A 29 10.35 26.20 -0.33
CA LYS A 29 9.75 26.08 1.01
C LYS A 29 8.47 25.25 0.98
N PHE A 30 7.61 25.47 0.00
CA PHE A 30 6.35 24.72 -0.13
C PHE A 30 6.58 23.23 -0.41
N GLY A 31 7.56 22.89 -1.25
CA GLY A 31 7.90 21.51 -1.57
C GLY A 31 8.48 20.70 -0.39
N ARG A 32 9.07 21.38 0.61
CA ARG A 32 9.66 20.74 1.81
C ARG A 32 8.69 20.60 2.99
N LYS A 33 7.53 21.25 2.93
CA LYS A 33 6.45 21.06 3.93
C LYS A 33 5.86 19.67 3.83
N ASP A 34 5.29 19.13 4.90
CA ASP A 34 4.53 17.90 4.79
C ASP A 34 3.23 18.12 3.99
N VAL A 35 2.58 17.03 3.59
CA VAL A 35 1.42 17.11 2.69
C VAL A 35 0.25 17.85 3.35
N ASP A 36 0.06 17.72 4.67
CA ASP A 36 -1.05 18.36 5.38
C ASP A 36 -0.83 19.86 5.53
N GLU A 37 0.40 20.27 5.86
CA GLU A 37 0.80 21.68 5.81
C GLU A 37 0.60 22.31 4.42
N ARG A 38 0.89 21.56 3.34
CA ARG A 38 0.64 22.05 1.97
C ARG A 38 -0.85 22.20 1.70
N TRP A 39 -1.69 21.25 2.17
CA TRP A 39 -3.15 21.37 2.08
C TRP A 39 -3.65 22.59 2.84
N ASP A 40 -3.12 22.86 4.02
CA ASP A 40 -3.50 24.02 4.83
C ASP A 40 -3.12 25.33 4.14
N ILE A 41 -1.92 25.44 3.59
CA ILE A 41 -1.49 26.65 2.86
C ILE A 41 -2.39 26.90 1.64
N VAL A 42 -2.70 25.87 0.86
CA VAL A 42 -3.53 26.01 -0.35
C VAL A 42 -4.98 26.33 0.03
N THR A 43 -5.50 25.75 1.12
CA THR A 43 -6.85 26.00 1.62
C THR A 43 -6.97 27.40 2.21
N HIS A 44 -6.04 27.80 3.07
CA HIS A 44 -6.03 29.10 3.74
C HIS A 44 -5.90 30.26 2.74
N ASN A 45 -5.08 30.08 1.70
CA ASN A 45 -4.91 31.07 0.63
C ASN A 45 -5.96 30.96 -0.50
N LYS A 46 -6.99 30.10 -0.35
CA LYS A 46 -8.08 29.90 -1.32
C LYS A 46 -7.58 29.62 -2.75
N LEU A 47 -6.55 28.80 -2.86
CA LEU A 47 -5.95 28.42 -4.13
C LEU A 47 -6.63 27.17 -4.70
N CYS A 48 -6.65 27.07 -6.03
CA CYS A 48 -7.14 25.89 -6.71
C CYS A 48 -6.28 24.68 -6.33
N PHE A 49 -6.89 23.64 -5.75
CA PHE A 49 -6.17 22.42 -5.37
C PHE A 49 -5.47 21.73 -6.55
N ARG A 50 -5.92 21.96 -7.79
CA ARG A 50 -5.37 21.34 -8.99
C ARG A 50 -4.15 22.07 -9.55
N CYS A 51 -4.25 23.38 -9.75
CA CYS A 51 -3.19 24.17 -10.41
C CYS A 51 -2.46 25.15 -9.47
N LEU A 52 -2.86 25.19 -8.19
CA LEU A 52 -2.30 26.05 -7.14
C LEU A 52 -2.39 27.56 -7.42
N LYS A 53 -3.31 27.99 -8.29
CA LYS A 53 -3.57 29.39 -8.64
C LYS A 53 -4.84 29.92 -7.94
N PRO A 54 -4.90 31.22 -7.59
CA PRO A 54 -6.09 31.82 -6.99
C PRO A 54 -7.23 32.01 -8.00
N GLY A 55 -8.41 32.40 -7.50
CA GLY A 55 -9.54 32.88 -8.31
C GLY A 55 -10.52 31.81 -8.81
N HIS A 56 -10.24 30.52 -8.59
CA HIS A 56 -11.15 29.43 -8.94
C HIS A 56 -10.90 28.18 -8.09
N GLY A 57 -11.91 27.31 -8.01
CA GLY A 57 -11.78 25.98 -7.39
C GLY A 57 -11.44 24.90 -8.42
N HIS A 58 -10.99 23.72 -7.97
CA HIS A 58 -10.59 22.61 -8.85
C HIS A 58 -11.68 22.18 -9.86
N ARG A 59 -12.97 22.30 -9.50
CA ARG A 59 -14.12 21.97 -10.36
C ARG A 59 -14.28 22.89 -11.57
N PHE A 60 -13.77 24.12 -11.47
CA PHE A 60 -13.83 25.15 -12.50
C PHE A 60 -12.43 25.46 -13.05
N CYS A 61 -11.48 24.54 -12.86
CA CYS A 61 -10.11 24.71 -13.28
C CYS A 61 -9.93 24.28 -14.74
N ASN A 62 -9.46 25.21 -15.57
CA ASN A 62 -9.16 24.97 -16.99
C ASN A 62 -7.84 24.21 -17.22
N ASP A 63 -7.04 24.00 -16.17
CA ASP A 63 -5.83 23.19 -16.23
C ASP A 63 -6.21 21.72 -16.55
N LYS A 64 -5.38 21.01 -17.32
CA LYS A 64 -5.61 19.59 -17.70
C LYS A 64 -4.67 18.62 -16.96
N SER A 65 -3.79 19.12 -16.10
CA SER A 65 -2.87 18.32 -15.28
C SER A 65 -3.60 17.31 -14.40
N GLN A 66 -2.97 16.15 -14.23
CA GLN A 66 -3.37 15.09 -13.31
C GLN A 66 -2.27 14.92 -12.27
N CYS A 67 -2.64 14.43 -11.09
CA CYS A 67 -1.65 14.04 -10.10
C CYS A 67 -0.83 12.85 -10.62
N ASP A 68 0.50 13.01 -10.75
CA ASP A 68 1.40 11.98 -11.30
C ASP A 68 1.48 10.72 -10.42
N ARG A 69 1.02 10.80 -9.16
CA ARG A 69 1.05 9.69 -8.20
C ARG A 69 -0.23 8.85 -8.17
N CYS A 70 -1.40 9.43 -8.47
CA CYS A 70 -2.68 8.71 -8.39
C CYS A 70 -3.65 8.95 -9.56
N GLY A 71 -3.26 9.74 -10.56
CA GLY A 71 -4.09 10.06 -11.72
C GLY A 71 -5.32 10.94 -11.44
N ALA A 72 -5.46 11.46 -10.22
CA ALA A 72 -6.60 12.29 -9.84
C ALA A 72 -6.55 13.68 -10.52
N TYR A 73 -7.71 14.18 -10.96
CA TYR A 73 -7.88 15.49 -11.60
C TYR A 73 -8.26 16.61 -10.63
N TYR A 74 -8.43 16.31 -9.33
CA TYR A 74 -8.93 17.25 -8.34
C TYR A 74 -7.84 17.83 -7.41
N HIS A 75 -6.59 17.36 -7.49
CA HIS A 75 -5.47 17.90 -6.72
C HIS A 75 -4.16 17.86 -7.52
N HIS A 76 -3.23 18.76 -7.18
CA HIS A 76 -1.88 18.86 -7.71
C HIS A 76 -0.98 17.76 -7.12
N THR A 77 0.02 17.26 -7.86
CA THR A 77 0.94 16.18 -7.40
C THR A 77 1.59 16.48 -6.03
N LEU A 78 1.89 17.75 -5.75
CA LEU A 78 2.44 18.21 -4.46
C LEU A 78 1.48 18.06 -3.27
N LEU A 79 0.18 17.95 -3.51
CA LEU A 79 -0.86 17.74 -2.51
C LEU A 79 -1.26 16.26 -2.38
N HIS A 80 -0.58 15.36 -3.07
CA HIS A 80 -0.92 13.95 -3.02
C HIS A 80 -0.67 13.38 -1.62
N ARG A 81 -1.75 12.95 -0.95
CA ARG A 81 -1.67 12.11 0.24
C ARG A 81 -1.45 10.66 -0.21
N PRO A 82 -0.36 10.00 0.19
CA PRO A 82 -0.19 8.57 -0.01
C PRO A 82 -1.41 7.87 0.59
N ILE A 83 -2.13 7.10 -0.23
CA ILE A 83 -3.26 6.33 0.24
C ILE A 83 -2.69 5.17 1.05
N ALA A 84 -2.54 5.34 2.36
CA ALA A 84 -2.71 4.21 3.27
C ALA A 84 -4.10 3.64 2.97
N LYS A 85 -4.19 2.34 2.64
CA LYS A 85 -5.46 1.63 2.36
C LYS A 85 -6.51 2.03 3.40
N SER A 86 -7.40 2.94 3.06
CA SER A 86 -8.35 3.54 3.99
C SER A 86 -9.66 2.77 3.97
N PHE A 87 -9.99 2.17 5.12
CA PHE A 87 -11.37 1.94 5.53
C PHE A 87 -12.18 3.24 5.43
N ALA A 88 -13.46 3.09 5.12
CA ALA A 88 -14.46 4.15 4.95
C ALA A 88 -14.62 5.03 6.22
N PRO A 89 -15.14 6.27 6.08
CA PRO A 89 -15.18 7.25 7.17
C PRO A 89 -16.26 6.92 8.20
N SER A 90 -15.87 6.71 9.46
CA SER A 90 -16.80 6.62 10.59
C SER A 90 -17.40 8.00 10.89
N ARG A 91 -18.72 8.10 10.74
CA ARG A 91 -19.55 9.18 11.27
C ARG A 91 -19.37 9.26 12.79
N LYS A 92 -19.02 10.44 13.29
CA LYS A 92 -19.08 10.78 14.72
C LYS A 92 -20.54 10.69 15.20
N TYR A 93 -20.91 9.64 15.92
CA TYR A 93 -22.09 9.64 16.79
C TYR A 93 -21.66 10.09 18.17
N LYS A 94 -22.20 11.22 18.64
CA LYS A 94 -22.20 11.59 20.05
C LYS A 94 -23.16 10.65 20.79
N ARG A 95 -22.68 9.95 21.81
CA ARG A 95 -23.52 9.50 22.93
C ARG A 95 -22.75 9.75 24.24
N SER A 96 -23.38 10.55 25.09
CA SER A 96 -23.07 10.73 26.51
C SER A 96 -23.81 9.67 27.35
N PRO A 97 -23.47 9.48 28.63
CA PRO A 97 -23.47 8.18 29.31
C PRO A 97 -24.71 7.94 30.17
N THR A 98 -25.15 6.68 30.28
CA THR A 98 -26.02 6.21 31.38
C THR A 98 -25.92 4.69 31.55
N GLY A 99 -25.81 4.23 32.80
CA GLY A 99 -26.11 2.87 33.27
C GLY A 99 -24.92 1.91 33.27
N SER A 100 -24.14 1.83 34.36
CA SER A 100 -24.32 0.91 35.50
C SER A 100 -23.86 -0.53 35.20
N VAL A 101 -22.64 -0.80 35.67
CA VAL A 101 -22.15 -2.01 36.35
C VAL A 101 -23.06 -3.23 36.26
N GLU A 102 -22.58 -4.32 35.65
CA GLU A 102 -22.58 -5.64 36.29
C GLU A 102 -21.28 -6.39 35.96
N VAL A 103 -20.66 -6.83 37.05
CA VAL A 103 -19.44 -7.63 37.14
C VAL A 103 -19.86 -9.09 36.95
N PHE A 104 -19.26 -9.79 36.00
CA PHE A 104 -19.21 -11.25 36.02
C PHE A 104 -17.75 -11.69 36.03
N SER A 105 -17.29 -12.01 37.23
CA SER A 105 -16.19 -12.92 37.50
C SER A 105 -16.54 -14.30 36.93
N ASN A 106 -15.62 -14.92 36.20
CA ASN A 106 -15.41 -16.36 36.33
C ASN A 106 -13.98 -16.70 35.91
N GLU A 107 -13.23 -17.02 36.96
CA GLU A 107 -12.06 -17.87 36.95
C GLU A 107 -12.40 -19.19 36.25
N ASN A 108 -11.53 -19.64 35.34
CA ASN A 108 -11.10 -21.03 35.16
C ASN A 108 -10.24 -21.13 33.89
N ILE A 109 -8.95 -20.92 34.10
CA ILE A 109 -7.86 -21.32 33.22
C ILE A 109 -7.55 -22.79 33.56
N PRO A 110 -7.54 -23.72 32.61
CA PRO A 110 -6.73 -24.93 32.73
C PRO A 110 -5.35 -24.65 32.16
N ASP A 111 -4.36 -24.67 33.05
CA ASP A 111 -2.95 -24.84 32.72
C ASP A 111 -2.74 -26.16 31.97
N CYS A 112 -2.14 -26.09 30.78
CA CYS A 112 -1.49 -27.23 30.15
C CYS A 112 -0.29 -26.76 29.31
N TYR A 113 0.78 -26.35 29.99
CA TYR A 113 2.12 -26.32 29.45
C TYR A 113 2.79 -27.68 29.65
N GLU A 114 2.80 -28.51 28.61
CA GLU A 114 3.80 -29.57 28.47
C GLU A 114 4.95 -29.09 27.57
N LYS A 115 6.15 -29.21 28.13
CA LYS A 115 7.45 -28.93 27.55
C LYS A 115 7.66 -29.68 26.24
N LEU A 116 8.07 -29.00 25.18
CA LEU A 116 8.82 -29.60 24.07
C LEU A 116 9.73 -28.55 23.41
N GLY A 117 11.05 -28.74 23.57
CA GLY A 117 12.09 -28.51 22.56
C GLY A 117 12.42 -27.09 22.10
N THR A 118 13.47 -26.50 22.68
CA THR A 118 14.29 -25.45 22.03
C THR A 118 15.07 -26.02 20.83
N PRO A 119 15.16 -25.30 19.70
CA PRO A 119 16.29 -25.38 18.78
C PRO A 119 17.19 -24.14 18.89
N SER A 120 18.44 -24.40 19.26
CA SER A 120 19.69 -23.68 18.96
C SER A 120 19.62 -22.38 18.14
N SER A 121 20.05 -21.26 18.76
CA SER A 121 20.62 -20.12 18.05
C SER A 121 22.14 -20.13 18.20
N SER A 122 22.79 -20.20 17.04
CA SER A 122 24.21 -20.27 16.76
C SER A 122 25.08 -19.21 17.45
N THR A 123 26.21 -19.70 17.95
CA THR A 123 27.41 -19.00 18.40
C THR A 123 28.13 -18.25 17.28
N GLY A 124 28.58 -17.02 17.55
CA GLY A 124 29.62 -16.31 16.78
C GLY A 124 30.75 -15.92 17.74
N GLY A 125 31.92 -16.54 17.57
CA GLY A 125 32.98 -16.64 18.56
C GLY A 125 33.84 -15.39 18.79
N GLY A 126 34.34 -15.30 20.02
CA GLY A 126 35.46 -14.44 20.42
C GLY A 126 36.62 -15.31 20.90
N ILE A 127 37.78 -15.16 20.28
CA ILE A 127 39.04 -15.81 20.63
C ILE A 127 39.57 -15.19 21.94
N GLU A 128 39.81 -16.02 22.96
CA GLU A 128 40.52 -15.63 24.17
C GLU A 128 42.02 -15.42 23.87
N ALA A 129 42.58 -14.28 24.27
CA ALA A 129 44.01 -14.11 24.45
C ALA A 129 44.28 -13.74 25.91
N LYS A 130 44.88 -14.67 26.66
CA LYS A 130 45.41 -14.46 28.01
C LYS A 130 46.76 -13.75 27.92
N GLY A 131 46.93 -12.70 28.72
CA GLY A 131 48.23 -12.09 29.00
C GLY A 131 48.14 -11.21 30.24
N SER A 132 48.71 -11.65 31.35
CA SER A 132 48.80 -10.92 32.61
C SER A 132 50.00 -9.97 32.62
N VAL A 133 49.81 -8.69 32.97
CA VAL A 133 50.90 -7.83 33.48
C VAL A 133 50.35 -6.89 34.57
N THR A 134 51.05 -6.81 35.70
CA THR A 134 50.77 -5.93 36.85
C THR A 134 51.39 -4.53 36.66
N PRO A 135 50.93 -3.49 37.41
CA PRO A 135 51.06 -2.10 36.96
C PRO A 135 52.35 -1.42 37.43
N SER A 136 52.88 -0.51 36.61
CA SER A 136 53.86 0.49 37.04
C SER A 136 53.32 1.91 36.79
N VAL A 137 53.58 2.78 37.74
CA VAL A 137 53.01 4.13 37.91
C VAL A 137 53.78 5.16 37.08
N ASN A 138 53.03 6.15 36.58
CA ASN A 138 53.41 7.37 35.83
C ASN A 138 53.54 7.24 34.29
N SER A 139 52.40 7.45 33.62
CA SER A 139 52.28 7.73 32.19
C SER A 139 51.17 8.78 31.99
N PRO A 140 51.28 9.72 31.03
CA PRO A 140 50.19 10.64 30.69
C PRO A 140 48.97 9.82 30.25
N LEU A 141 47.75 10.23 30.63
CA LEU A 141 46.48 9.57 30.31
C LEU A 141 46.46 8.99 28.89
N THR A 142 46.75 7.69 28.76
CA THR A 142 46.67 6.93 27.52
C THR A 142 45.21 6.61 27.24
N ASP A 143 44.76 6.74 25.98
CA ASP A 143 43.41 6.37 25.53
C ASP A 143 43.13 4.90 25.90
N ALA A 144 42.51 4.65 27.05
CA ALA A 144 42.21 3.32 27.57
C ALA A 144 40.86 2.80 27.01
N LEU A 145 40.64 2.97 25.71
CA LEU A 145 39.46 2.48 25.01
C LEU A 145 39.75 1.09 24.43
N PRO A 146 38.73 0.24 24.17
CA PRO A 146 38.95 -1.09 23.58
C PRO A 146 39.55 -1.02 22.17
N CYS A 147 39.51 0.19 21.58
CA CYS A 147 40.19 0.54 20.35
C CYS A 147 41.69 0.84 20.51
N ALA A 148 42.37 0.37 21.56
CA ALA A 148 43.84 0.29 21.55
C ALA A 148 44.38 -0.47 20.32
N ASN A 149 43.57 -1.33 19.69
CA ASN A 149 43.86 -1.97 18.39
C ASN A 149 43.58 -1.09 17.15
N ILE A 150 43.10 0.16 17.31
CA ILE A 150 42.84 1.15 16.23
C ILE A 150 43.97 2.19 16.12
N LEU A 151 44.95 2.18 17.04
CA LEU A 151 46.10 3.08 16.96
C LEU A 151 46.91 2.91 15.65
N ASP A 152 46.80 1.74 14.99
CA ASP A 152 47.45 1.43 13.70
C ASP A 152 46.54 1.60 12.47
N CYS A 153 45.30 2.09 12.63
CA CYS A 153 44.39 2.32 11.51
C CYS A 153 44.44 3.78 11.03
N GLU A 154 44.52 4.01 9.72
CA GLU A 154 44.24 5.35 9.19
C GLU A 154 42.81 5.78 9.56
N PRO A 155 42.58 7.06 9.91
CA PRO A 155 41.26 7.59 10.23
C PRO A 155 40.29 7.52 9.05
N ASP A 156 40.82 7.41 7.85
CA ASP A 156 40.12 7.81 6.64
C ASP A 156 38.84 6.99 6.41
N GLY A 157 37.73 7.72 6.29
CA GLY A 157 36.44 7.18 5.87
C GLY A 157 35.56 6.56 6.96
N ARG A 158 35.82 6.81 8.25
CA ARG A 158 34.90 6.48 9.35
C ARG A 158 33.94 7.63 9.67
N ILE A 159 32.81 7.31 10.30
CA ILE A 159 31.86 8.30 10.85
C ILE A 159 31.90 8.22 12.38
N MET A 160 32.33 9.32 13.00
CA MET A 160 32.40 9.41 14.46
C MET A 160 31.10 9.97 15.04
N MET A 161 30.68 9.43 16.18
CA MET A 161 29.43 9.74 16.85
C MET A 161 29.66 10.65 18.06
N LYS A 162 28.62 11.37 18.49
CA LYS A 162 28.68 12.32 19.61
C LYS A 162 28.68 11.61 20.96
N ILE A 163 29.77 10.91 21.26
CA ILE A 163 29.97 10.17 22.51
C ILE A 163 30.94 10.95 23.39
N LEU A 164 30.55 11.19 24.64
CA LEU A 164 31.35 11.95 25.61
C LEU A 164 31.09 11.46 27.03
N PRO A 165 32.03 11.68 27.97
CA PRO A 165 31.85 11.24 29.35
C PRO A 165 30.92 12.17 30.13
N VAL A 166 30.03 11.58 30.92
CA VAL A 166 29.12 12.30 31.81
C VAL A 166 29.16 11.71 33.21
N ARG A 167 28.84 12.55 34.20
CA ARG A 167 28.58 12.11 35.57
C ARG A 167 27.08 12.09 35.82
N VAL A 168 26.60 10.98 36.37
CA VAL A 168 25.19 10.70 36.66
C VAL A 168 24.99 10.66 38.17
N ASN A 169 23.99 11.41 38.65
CA ASN A 169 23.64 11.58 40.06
C ASN A 169 24.83 11.93 40.97
N ASN A 170 25.83 12.62 40.42
CA ASN A 170 27.09 12.98 41.08
C ASN A 170 27.91 11.80 41.64
N SER A 171 27.55 10.56 41.31
CA SER A 171 28.16 9.36 41.92
C SER A 171 28.82 8.45 40.89
N VAL A 172 28.18 8.21 39.74
CA VAL A 172 28.66 7.27 38.72
C VAL A 172 29.06 8.04 37.46
N SER A 173 30.19 7.66 36.85
CA SER A 173 30.61 8.22 35.56
C SER A 173 30.47 7.17 34.46
N THR A 174 29.95 7.55 33.30
CA THR A 174 29.75 6.68 32.13
C THR A 174 29.87 7.49 30.84
N TYR A 175 29.93 6.84 29.68
CA TYR A 175 29.82 7.51 28.40
C TYR A 175 28.35 7.69 28.00
N ALA A 176 28.04 8.86 27.46
CA ALA A 176 26.74 9.20 26.92
C ALA A 176 26.83 9.47 25.42
N PHE A 177 25.88 8.93 24.66
CA PHE A 177 25.69 9.23 23.25
C PHE A 177 24.59 10.29 23.09
N ILE A 178 24.93 11.44 22.49
CA ILE A 178 23.97 12.48 22.16
C ILE A 178 23.33 12.15 20.81
N ASP A 179 22.08 11.67 20.85
CA ASP A 179 21.34 11.24 19.67
C ASP A 179 20.20 12.22 19.34
N GLY A 180 20.22 12.75 18.12
CA GLY A 180 19.12 13.56 17.59
C GLY A 180 17.95 12.72 17.08
N GLY A 181 18.18 11.42 16.80
CA GLY A 181 17.18 10.47 16.34
C GLY A 181 16.37 9.81 17.45
N ALA A 182 16.83 9.89 18.70
CA ALA A 182 16.13 9.37 19.87
C ALA A 182 15.21 10.42 20.50
N ALA A 183 13.89 10.19 20.47
CA ALA A 183 12.93 11.06 21.16
C ALA A 183 13.08 11.00 22.70
N PRO A 184 13.16 9.81 23.35
CA PRO A 184 13.41 9.71 24.79
C PRO A 184 14.91 9.57 25.11
N THR A 185 15.27 9.93 26.35
CA THR A 185 16.56 9.58 26.95
C THR A 185 16.47 8.15 27.48
N LEU A 186 17.49 7.33 27.20
CA LEU A 186 17.56 5.92 27.60
C LEU A 186 18.77 5.66 28.48
N ALA A 187 18.62 4.79 29.47
CA ALA A 187 19.72 4.29 30.30
C ALA A 187 19.78 2.76 30.25
N ALA A 188 21.00 2.21 30.21
CA ALA A 188 21.22 0.78 30.38
C ALA A 188 20.93 0.36 31.83
N ARG A 189 20.39 -0.84 32.01
CA ARG A 189 20.07 -1.40 33.34
C ARG A 189 21.31 -1.49 34.24
N SER A 190 22.49 -1.75 33.68
CA SER A 190 23.78 -1.75 34.39
C SER A 190 24.07 -0.42 35.11
N LEU A 191 23.79 0.71 34.47
CA LEU A 191 23.98 2.03 35.06
C LEU A 191 23.08 2.24 36.27
N ILE A 192 21.81 1.84 36.15
CA ILE A 192 20.82 1.96 37.22
C ILE A 192 21.20 1.08 38.42
N GLN A 193 21.68 -0.13 38.17
CA GLN A 193 22.18 -1.04 39.21
C GLN A 193 23.37 -0.44 39.97
N ARG A 194 24.35 0.16 39.27
CA ARG A 194 25.50 0.81 39.92
C ARG A 194 25.12 2.08 40.69
N LEU A 195 24.07 2.77 40.28
CA LEU A 195 23.51 3.90 41.01
C LEU A 195 22.76 3.48 42.27
N GLY A 196 22.35 2.20 42.39
CA GLY A 196 21.59 1.69 43.53
C GLY A 196 20.18 2.29 43.65
N ILE A 197 19.61 2.75 42.54
CA ILE A 197 18.27 3.37 42.51
C ILE A 197 17.25 2.43 41.88
N GLN A 198 15.98 2.56 42.27
CA GLN A 198 14.88 1.78 41.72
C GLN A 198 14.08 2.58 40.69
N GLY A 199 13.66 1.91 39.62
CA GLY A 199 12.80 2.48 38.58
C GLY A 199 11.33 2.55 38.99
N LEU A 200 10.63 3.55 38.47
CA LEU A 200 9.18 3.61 38.49
C LEU A 200 8.64 2.68 37.38
N PRO A 201 7.72 1.75 37.69
CA PRO A 201 7.11 0.89 36.69
C PRO A 201 6.37 1.70 35.63
N VAL A 202 6.63 1.38 34.37
CA VAL A 202 5.93 1.91 33.19
C VAL A 202 5.73 0.79 32.18
N ARG A 203 4.93 1.02 31.15
CA ARG A 203 4.81 0.08 30.02
C ARG A 203 4.88 0.90 28.74
N GLN A 204 6.10 1.19 28.29
CA GLN A 204 6.33 2.03 27.13
C GLN A 204 6.95 1.21 26.00
N ALA A 205 6.26 1.13 24.87
CA ALA A 205 6.82 0.58 23.65
C ALA A 205 7.70 1.62 22.94
N MET A 206 8.88 1.20 22.50
CA MET A 206 9.88 1.98 21.79
C MET A 206 10.03 1.42 20.39
N LYS A 207 9.82 2.25 19.37
CA LYS A 207 9.99 1.89 17.96
C LYS A 207 11.33 2.37 17.45
N THR A 208 12.03 1.47 16.76
CA THR A 208 13.29 1.73 16.06
C THR A 208 13.22 1.19 14.64
N GLU A 209 14.20 1.53 13.79
CA GLU A 209 14.32 0.92 12.44
C GLU A 209 14.48 -0.60 12.49
N ASN A 210 15.06 -1.13 13.58
CA ASN A 210 15.31 -2.57 13.77
C ASN A 210 14.16 -3.28 14.51
N GLY A 211 13.02 -2.61 14.73
CA GLY A 211 11.85 -3.18 15.38
C GLY A 211 11.42 -2.47 16.66
N ILE A 212 10.53 -3.12 17.42
CA ILE A 212 9.89 -2.57 18.62
C ILE A 212 10.39 -3.31 19.85
N PHE A 213 10.74 -2.58 20.92
CA PHE A 213 11.08 -3.14 22.22
C PHE A 213 10.30 -2.47 23.35
N MET A 214 10.20 -3.12 24.51
CA MET A 214 9.45 -2.64 25.66
C MET A 214 10.37 -2.11 26.76
N CYS A 215 10.12 -0.89 27.22
CA CYS A 215 10.68 -0.33 28.45
C CYS A 215 9.65 -0.46 29.58
N ASN A 216 10.04 -1.16 30.64
CA ASN A 216 9.15 -1.45 31.77
C ASN A 216 9.41 -0.55 32.98
N GLU A 217 10.45 0.28 32.93
CA GLU A 217 10.85 1.14 34.04
C GLU A 217 11.36 2.49 33.52
N ARG A 218 11.16 3.53 34.33
CA ARG A 218 11.77 4.85 34.11
C ARG A 218 12.29 5.45 35.41
N VAL A 219 13.30 6.31 35.30
CA VAL A 219 13.91 7.02 36.42
C VAL A 219 14.18 8.49 36.07
N PRO A 220 14.13 9.41 37.05
CA PRO A 220 14.77 10.69 36.91
C PRO A 220 16.28 10.55 37.12
N LEU A 221 17.11 11.14 36.25
CA LEU A 221 18.57 11.18 36.39
C LEU A 221 19.07 12.61 36.36
N MET A 222 20.11 12.90 37.13
CA MET A 222 20.81 14.17 37.16
C MET A 222 22.15 14.04 36.44
N LEU A 223 22.38 14.86 35.42
CA LEU A 223 23.57 14.80 34.57
C LEU A 223 24.48 16.01 34.80
N SER A 224 25.80 15.79 34.81
CA SER A 224 26.83 16.84 34.92
C SER A 224 28.13 16.46 34.20
N SER A 225 29.03 17.43 34.02
CA SER A 225 30.38 17.19 33.47
C SER A 225 31.26 16.44 34.49
N ILE A 226 32.28 15.74 33.99
CA ILE A 226 33.28 15.05 34.83
C ILE A 226 34.09 16.05 35.69
N GLY A 227 34.31 17.27 35.22
CA GLY A 227 34.97 18.33 36.00
C GLY A 227 34.11 18.90 37.15
N GLY A 228 32.84 18.48 37.25
CA GLY A 228 31.83 19.16 38.06
C GLY A 228 31.20 20.33 37.30
N GLY A 229 30.06 20.83 37.78
CA GLY A 229 29.33 21.91 37.12
C GLY A 229 27.83 21.90 37.45
N ASN A 230 27.07 22.71 36.70
CA ASN A 230 25.62 22.80 36.89
C ASN A 230 24.94 21.49 36.53
N ASN A 231 24.26 20.90 37.52
CA ASN A 231 23.50 19.67 37.38
C ASN A 231 22.21 19.90 36.59
N ILE A 232 21.90 19.01 35.65
CA ILE A 232 20.66 19.05 34.88
C ILE A 232 19.89 17.77 35.08
N THR A 233 18.67 17.90 35.61
CA THR A 233 17.77 16.78 35.81
C THR A 233 17.01 16.45 34.52
N VAL A 234 17.01 15.18 34.15
CA VAL A 234 16.17 14.57 33.11
C VAL A 234 15.13 13.73 33.82
N ASN A 235 13.87 14.17 33.80
CA ASN A 235 12.79 13.55 34.59
C ASN A 235 12.34 12.19 34.04
N GLU A 236 12.44 12.00 32.73
CA GLU A 236 11.96 10.80 32.04
C GLU A 236 13.10 10.11 31.30
N VAL A 237 13.84 9.26 32.03
CA VAL A 237 14.83 8.35 31.45
C VAL A 237 14.29 6.94 31.49
N TYR A 238 14.10 6.32 30.33
CA TYR A 238 13.59 4.95 30.25
C TYR A 238 14.72 3.93 30.31
N ILE A 239 14.46 2.80 30.96
CA ILE A 239 15.46 1.77 31.18
C ILE A 239 15.33 0.68 30.11
N THR A 240 16.47 0.26 29.56
CA THR A 240 16.62 -0.88 28.66
C THR A 240 17.72 -1.79 29.16
N ASP A 241 17.70 -3.08 28.80
CA ASP A 241 18.69 -4.04 29.30
C ASP A 241 20.10 -3.75 28.78
N LYS A 242 20.24 -3.36 27.51
CA LYS A 242 21.51 -2.97 26.90
C LYS A 242 21.31 -1.90 25.82
N LEU A 243 22.32 -1.07 25.62
CA LEU A 243 22.40 -0.14 24.49
C LEU A 243 23.28 -0.73 23.38
N SER A 244 22.87 -0.51 22.13
CA SER A 244 23.56 -1.03 20.93
C SER A 244 24.76 -0.19 20.50
N ILE A 245 25.04 0.93 21.18
CA ILE A 245 26.14 1.85 20.86
C ILE A 245 27.36 1.51 21.73
N THR A 246 28.54 1.50 21.10
CA THR A 246 29.82 1.24 21.77
C THR A 246 30.73 2.46 21.63
N THR A 247 31.81 2.50 22.41
CA THR A 247 32.82 3.57 22.30
C THR A 247 33.68 3.49 21.04
N ASP A 248 33.53 2.46 20.19
CA ASP A 248 34.35 2.31 18.97
C ASP A 248 34.10 3.43 17.96
N SER A 249 32.94 4.09 18.05
CA SER A 249 32.58 5.25 17.24
C SER A 249 32.90 6.59 17.93
N MET A 250 33.62 6.59 19.06
CA MET A 250 34.05 7.80 19.76
C MET A 250 35.39 8.31 19.22
N MET A 251 35.52 9.61 18.98
CA MET A 251 36.74 10.22 18.42
C MET A 251 37.95 10.00 19.34
N PRO A 252 39.04 9.33 18.90
CA PRO A 252 40.30 9.23 19.65
C PRO A 252 40.92 10.60 19.92
N VAL A 253 41.57 10.78 21.09
CA VAL A 253 42.07 12.11 21.49
C VAL A 253 43.17 12.57 20.56
N ASN A 254 44.10 11.68 20.22
CA ASN A 254 45.24 11.98 19.36
C ASN A 254 44.85 12.34 17.91
N TRP A 255 43.68 11.92 17.44
CA TRP A 255 43.23 12.19 16.07
C TRP A 255 42.83 13.65 15.86
N THR A 256 42.39 14.35 16.90
CA THR A 256 42.01 15.78 16.81
C THR A 256 43.14 16.66 16.23
N LYS A 257 44.40 16.30 16.51
CA LYS A 257 45.60 17.00 16.02
C LYS A 257 45.81 16.93 14.50
N LYS A 258 45.04 16.09 13.80
CA LYS A 258 45.11 15.96 12.33
C LYS A 258 44.44 17.13 11.62
N TRP A 259 43.52 17.82 12.28
CA TRP A 259 42.74 18.90 11.69
C TRP A 259 43.01 20.21 12.42
N LEU A 260 43.39 21.25 11.66
CA LEU A 260 43.79 22.55 12.20
C LEU A 260 42.70 23.18 13.07
N HIS A 261 41.42 23.04 12.69
CA HIS A 261 40.27 23.59 13.42
C HIS A 261 39.90 22.82 14.69
N LEU A 262 40.54 21.68 14.96
CA LEU A 262 40.34 20.88 16.17
C LEU A 262 41.53 20.93 17.13
N ASN A 263 42.57 21.71 16.83
CA ASN A 263 43.79 21.77 17.65
C ASN A 263 43.56 22.35 19.06
N ASP A 264 42.53 23.17 19.25
CA ASP A 264 42.14 23.75 20.54
C ASP A 264 41.07 22.92 21.27
N VAL A 265 40.66 21.78 20.70
CA VAL A 265 39.59 20.93 21.25
C VAL A 265 40.17 19.91 22.23
N ASP A 266 39.82 20.06 23.51
CA ASP A 266 40.21 19.15 24.58
C ASP A 266 39.13 18.11 24.88
N LEU A 267 39.40 16.84 24.54
CA LEU A 267 38.48 15.71 24.74
C LEU A 267 38.75 15.00 26.06
N GLN A 268 37.73 14.94 26.92
CA GLN A 268 37.80 14.24 28.20
C GLN A 268 37.67 12.72 28.07
N ARG A 269 38.23 11.98 29.04
CA ARG A 269 38.16 10.51 29.17
C ARG A 269 37.88 10.08 30.60
N LEU A 270 37.21 8.93 30.74
CA LEU A 270 37.07 8.26 32.03
C LEU A 270 38.30 7.39 32.32
N PRO A 271 38.77 7.34 33.58
CA PRO A 271 39.86 6.45 33.99
C PRO A 271 39.39 4.99 34.14
N GLY A 272 40.20 4.02 33.70
CA GLY A 272 39.98 2.58 33.87
C GLY A 272 39.13 1.90 32.78
N ASP A 273 38.80 0.62 32.98
CA ASP A 273 38.15 -0.28 32.00
C ASP A 273 36.65 0.01 31.73
N ASN A 274 36.13 1.15 32.20
CA ASN A 274 34.71 1.49 32.06
C ASN A 274 34.46 2.09 30.65
N GLN A 275 34.33 1.19 29.68
CA GLN A 275 34.32 1.50 28.23
C GLN A 275 32.92 1.44 27.60
N GLU A 276 31.86 1.22 28.37
CA GLU A 276 30.52 1.10 27.80
C GLU A 276 29.80 2.45 27.72
N VAL A 277 29.02 2.62 26.65
CA VAL A 277 28.05 3.69 26.54
C VAL A 277 26.76 3.21 27.18
N GLU A 278 26.40 3.78 28.33
CA GLU A 278 25.23 3.33 29.11
C GLU A 278 24.11 4.38 29.15
N LEU A 279 24.28 5.50 28.45
CA LEU A 279 23.28 6.56 28.36
C LEU A 279 23.11 7.05 26.92
N ILE A 280 21.86 7.16 26.44
CA ILE A 280 21.49 7.91 25.23
C ILE A 280 20.74 9.17 25.65
N ILE A 281 21.25 10.34 25.28
CA ILE A 281 20.62 11.63 25.55
C ILE A 281 19.76 12.01 24.35
N GLY A 282 18.44 11.85 24.51
CA GLY A 282 17.46 12.10 23.47
C GLY A 282 16.88 13.52 23.44
N LEU A 283 15.91 13.74 22.56
CA LEU A 283 15.25 15.03 22.33
C LEU A 283 14.48 15.55 23.55
N ASN A 284 14.02 14.68 24.45
CA ASN A 284 13.38 15.06 25.71
C ASN A 284 14.33 15.74 26.71
N SER A 285 15.63 15.83 26.39
CA SER A 285 16.68 16.39 27.24
C SER A 285 17.37 17.57 26.54
N ILE A 286 16.60 18.60 26.20
CA ILE A 286 17.05 19.74 25.36
C ILE A 286 18.26 20.45 25.97
N LEU A 287 18.23 20.77 27.27
CA LEU A 287 19.29 21.53 27.95
C LEU A 287 20.65 20.81 27.91
N ASN A 288 20.64 19.49 27.95
CA ASN A 288 21.83 18.64 27.88
C ASN A 288 22.42 18.54 26.46
N ARG A 289 21.70 19.06 25.45
CA ARG A 289 22.11 19.05 24.03
C ARG A 289 22.50 20.43 23.51
N HIS A 290 22.48 21.46 24.36
CA HIS A 290 22.86 22.81 23.97
C HIS A 290 24.31 22.87 23.49
N ILE A 291 24.52 23.54 22.36
CA ILE A 291 25.83 23.83 21.79
C ILE A 291 26.26 25.20 22.34
N LEU A 292 27.37 25.23 23.07
CA LEU A 292 27.96 26.43 23.67
C LEU A 292 28.98 27.08 22.73
N ASP A 293 29.69 26.25 21.96
CA ASP A 293 30.66 26.67 20.92
C ASP A 293 30.79 25.55 19.87
N GLN A 294 31.31 25.86 18.68
CA GLN A 294 31.44 24.92 17.57
C GLN A 294 32.72 25.13 16.76
N ARG A 295 33.25 24.03 16.22
CA ARG A 295 34.32 24.01 15.20
C ARG A 295 33.78 23.27 13.99
N HIS A 296 33.91 23.88 12.81
CA HIS A 296 33.37 23.33 11.57
C HIS A 296 34.47 22.68 10.75
N GLY A 297 34.29 21.41 10.42
CA GLY A 297 35.01 20.76 9.34
C GLY A 297 34.30 20.95 8.00
N THR A 298 34.98 20.62 6.91
CA THR A 298 34.39 20.43 5.58
C THR A 298 33.62 19.11 5.46
N ASP A 299 33.11 18.78 4.26
CA ASP A 299 32.26 17.60 4.01
C ASP A 299 32.94 16.26 4.35
N ASP A 300 34.27 16.20 4.31
CA ASP A 300 35.08 15.01 4.62
C ASP A 300 35.86 15.15 5.94
N GLU A 301 35.61 16.20 6.72
CA GLU A 301 36.30 16.47 7.96
C GLU A 301 35.34 16.49 9.16
N PRO A 302 35.83 16.12 10.35
CA PRO A 302 34.98 16.09 11.53
C PRO A 302 34.71 17.50 12.05
N SER A 303 33.57 17.67 12.71
CA SER A 303 33.19 18.88 13.42
C SER A 303 33.17 18.64 14.92
N ALA A 304 33.25 19.70 15.72
CA ALA A 304 33.17 19.61 17.18
C ALA A 304 32.14 20.56 17.76
N TYR A 305 31.47 20.12 18.83
CA TYR A 305 30.60 20.94 19.64
C TYR A 305 31.11 20.97 21.08
N LEU A 306 31.20 22.17 21.65
CA LEU A 306 31.32 22.34 23.09
C LEU A 306 29.92 22.22 23.68
N THR A 307 29.71 21.21 24.51
CA THR A 307 28.47 21.02 25.26
C THR A 307 28.69 21.41 26.71
N ARG A 308 27.63 21.38 27.52
CA ARG A 308 27.74 21.56 28.98
C ARG A 308 28.56 20.47 29.67
N PHE A 309 28.80 19.34 29.01
CA PHE A 309 29.59 18.24 29.54
C PHE A 309 31.06 18.32 29.13
N GLY A 310 31.38 19.10 28.09
CA GLY A 310 32.71 19.18 27.48
C GLY A 310 32.62 19.14 25.95
N TRP A 311 33.78 19.14 25.30
CA TRP A 311 33.88 19.00 23.85
C TRP A 311 33.51 17.59 23.39
N VAL A 312 32.84 17.52 22.24
CA VAL A 312 32.57 16.28 21.52
C VAL A 312 32.83 16.49 20.04
N VAL A 313 33.56 15.56 19.43
CA VAL A 313 33.91 15.58 18.00
C VAL A 313 33.15 14.47 17.28
N PHE A 314 32.60 14.77 16.11
CA PHE A 314 31.72 13.87 15.35
C PHE A 314 31.79 14.18 13.84
N GLY A 315 31.28 13.25 13.02
CA GLY A 315 31.29 13.38 11.56
C GLY A 315 32.39 12.56 10.89
N PRO A 316 32.58 12.75 9.57
CA PRO A 316 33.52 11.97 8.78
C PRO A 316 34.97 12.29 9.16
N THR A 317 35.84 11.29 9.05
CA THR A 317 37.29 11.44 9.28
C THR A 317 38.11 11.33 8.00
N GLY A 318 37.46 11.40 6.83
CA GLY A 318 38.05 11.36 5.50
C GLY A 318 37.00 10.99 4.44
N PRO A 319 37.40 10.90 3.15
CA PRO A 319 36.51 10.56 2.05
C PRO A 319 35.82 9.20 2.25
N ARG A 320 34.52 9.15 1.94
CA ARG A 320 33.61 8.03 2.28
C ARG A 320 34.18 6.64 1.96
N ASN A 321 34.30 5.81 2.99
CA ASN A 321 34.51 4.37 2.84
C ASN A 321 33.15 3.66 3.04
N PRO A 322 32.59 2.94 2.05
CA PRO A 322 31.17 2.51 2.02
C PRO A 322 30.83 1.33 2.95
N LEU A 323 31.65 0.98 3.93
CA LEU A 323 31.60 -0.36 4.53
C LEU A 323 30.57 -0.53 5.66
N THR A 324 30.03 0.50 6.30
CA THR A 324 28.84 0.43 7.19
C THR A 324 28.46 1.81 7.71
N ALA A 325 27.15 2.11 7.81
CA ALA A 325 26.64 3.32 8.46
C ALA A 325 25.52 2.93 9.45
N PRO A 326 25.70 3.10 10.77
CA PRO A 326 24.65 2.81 11.72
C PRO A 326 23.56 3.90 11.67
N VAL A 327 22.30 3.48 11.60
CA VAL A 327 21.13 4.36 11.66
C VAL A 327 20.42 4.13 12.99
N TYR A 328 20.34 5.17 13.81
CA TYR A 328 19.62 5.16 15.08
C TYR A 328 18.43 6.12 15.00
N HIS A 329 17.21 5.57 15.01
CA HIS A 329 15.98 6.33 15.18
C HIS A 329 15.16 5.65 16.28
N ILE A 330 14.74 6.40 17.31
CA ILE A 330 13.93 5.87 18.40
C ILE A 330 12.76 6.80 18.65
N SER A 331 11.54 6.27 18.53
CA SER A 331 10.30 7.00 18.83
C SER A 331 9.42 6.18 19.77
N PRO A 332 8.83 6.76 20.83
CA PRO A 332 7.84 6.06 21.64
C PRO A 332 6.56 5.85 20.82
N THR A 333 5.99 4.63 20.83
CA THR A 333 4.70 4.37 20.20
C THR A 333 3.56 4.67 21.19
N GLN A 334 2.47 5.26 20.69
CA GLN A 334 1.33 5.67 21.52
C GLN A 334 0.18 4.64 21.55
N ASP A 335 0.18 3.61 20.70
CA ASP A 335 -0.97 2.72 20.57
C ASP A 335 -0.59 1.24 20.50
N LEU A 336 -0.89 0.51 21.59
CA LEU A 336 -0.78 -0.95 21.67
C LEU A 336 -1.62 -1.64 20.58
N GLY A 337 -2.75 -1.04 20.18
CA GLY A 337 -3.62 -1.56 19.13
C GLY A 337 -2.99 -1.49 17.73
N GLU A 338 -2.15 -0.48 17.47
CA GLU A 338 -1.43 -0.36 16.20
C GLU A 338 -0.30 -1.39 16.12
N CYS A 339 0.43 -1.62 17.22
CA CYS A 339 1.45 -2.67 17.30
C CYS A 339 0.85 -4.08 17.14
N LEU A 340 -0.31 -4.36 17.75
CA LEU A 340 -1.02 -5.64 17.58
C LEU A 340 -1.39 -5.86 16.11
N ARG A 341 -1.90 -4.81 15.46
CA ARG A 341 -2.31 -4.84 14.04
C ARG A 341 -1.12 -5.02 13.11
N GLU A 342 0.02 -4.38 13.38
CA GLU A 342 1.25 -4.56 12.60
C GLU A 342 1.83 -5.95 12.78
N HIS A 343 1.87 -6.50 14.00
CA HIS A 343 2.30 -7.87 14.28
C HIS A 343 1.45 -8.91 13.54
N PHE A 344 0.12 -8.80 13.62
CA PHE A 344 -0.78 -9.66 12.83
C PHE A 344 -0.62 -9.50 11.31
N ASN A 345 -0.16 -8.35 10.81
CA ASN A 345 0.07 -8.16 9.38
C ASN A 345 1.46 -8.66 8.94
N ALA A 346 2.45 -8.70 9.84
CA ALA A 346 3.82 -9.13 9.56
C ALA A 346 4.00 -10.65 9.68
N ASP A 347 3.25 -11.31 10.57
CA ASP A 347 3.40 -12.74 10.88
C ASP A 347 2.81 -13.72 9.84
N PHE A 348 2.25 -13.24 8.72
CA PHE A 348 1.59 -14.12 7.72
C PHE A 348 2.10 -13.99 6.28
N TRP A 349 3.40 -13.76 6.06
CA TRP A 349 3.95 -13.90 4.70
C TRP A 349 4.04 -15.38 4.25
N GLU A 350 4.19 -16.32 5.19
CA GLU A 350 4.33 -17.76 4.90
C GLU A 350 3.01 -18.45 4.49
N LYS A 351 1.85 -17.83 4.75
CA LYS A 351 0.55 -18.37 4.29
C LYS A 351 0.40 -18.31 2.77
N GLU A 352 1.02 -17.37 2.07
CA GLU A 352 0.85 -17.25 0.60
C GLU A 352 1.54 -18.36 -0.20
N VAL A 353 2.53 -19.06 0.39
CA VAL A 353 3.31 -20.09 -0.33
C VAL A 353 2.82 -21.51 -0.04
N HIS A 354 2.26 -21.77 1.14
CA HIS A 354 1.93 -23.14 1.59
C HIS A 354 0.50 -23.37 2.08
N SER A 355 -0.34 -22.34 2.23
CA SER A 355 -1.76 -22.59 2.53
C SER A 355 -2.54 -22.80 1.24
N GLN A 356 -3.10 -24.00 1.05
CA GLN A 356 -4.19 -24.16 0.11
C GLN A 356 -5.31 -23.23 0.60
N ARG A 357 -5.69 -22.23 -0.22
CA ARG A 357 -6.76 -21.32 0.12
C ARG A 357 -8.04 -22.14 0.29
N GLU A 358 -8.51 -22.28 1.52
CA GLU A 358 -9.80 -22.90 1.78
C GLU A 358 -10.94 -21.96 1.40
N ASP A 359 -12.00 -22.53 0.86
CA ASP A 359 -13.23 -21.81 0.55
C ASP A 359 -13.88 -21.29 1.83
N SER A 360 -14.24 -20.01 1.84
CA SER A 360 -15.05 -19.45 2.92
C SER A 360 -16.45 -20.08 2.94
N LEU A 361 -17.21 -19.87 4.03
CA LEU A 361 -18.61 -20.31 4.09
C LEU A 361 -19.45 -19.71 2.94
N GLU A 362 -19.16 -18.47 2.53
CA GLU A 362 -19.82 -17.84 1.40
C GLU A 362 -19.40 -18.44 0.05
N ASP A 363 -18.13 -18.84 -0.09
CA ASP A 363 -17.63 -19.51 -1.29
C ASP A 363 -18.24 -20.90 -1.44
N LYS A 364 -18.34 -21.67 -0.34
CA LYS A 364 -19.05 -22.95 -0.31
C LYS A 364 -20.52 -22.80 -0.68
N LEU A 365 -21.21 -21.84 -0.04
CA LEU A 365 -22.61 -21.55 -0.34
C LEU A 365 -22.82 -21.10 -1.79
N PHE A 366 -21.90 -20.32 -2.35
CA PHE A 366 -21.92 -19.96 -3.77
C PHE A 366 -21.77 -21.21 -4.63
N SER A 367 -20.76 -22.04 -4.38
CA SER A 367 -20.46 -23.25 -5.16
C SER A 367 -21.65 -24.23 -5.15
N ASP A 368 -22.30 -24.40 -4.00
CA ASP A 368 -23.51 -25.22 -3.88
C ASP A 368 -24.67 -24.66 -4.74
N LYS A 369 -24.92 -23.35 -4.67
CA LYS A 369 -25.99 -22.71 -5.45
C LYS A 369 -25.73 -22.74 -6.95
N ILE A 370 -24.49 -22.52 -7.38
CA ILE A 370 -24.13 -22.52 -8.79
C ILE A 370 -24.15 -23.94 -9.35
N SER A 371 -23.54 -24.92 -8.66
CA SER A 371 -23.52 -26.31 -9.10
C SER A 371 -24.93 -26.92 -9.25
N GLN A 372 -25.87 -26.56 -8.38
CA GLN A 372 -27.26 -27.02 -8.46
C GLN A 372 -28.10 -26.32 -9.55
N SER A 373 -27.66 -25.15 -10.02
CA SER A 373 -28.44 -24.33 -10.96
C SER A 373 -27.90 -24.29 -12.38
N ILE A 374 -26.60 -24.56 -12.55
CA ILE A 374 -25.95 -24.55 -13.86
C ILE A 374 -26.47 -25.69 -14.73
N HIS A 375 -26.84 -25.35 -15.96
CA HIS A 375 -27.20 -26.32 -16.99
C HIS A 375 -26.95 -25.70 -18.37
N GLN A 376 -26.89 -26.53 -19.42
CA GLN A 376 -26.72 -26.05 -20.78
C GLN A 376 -28.06 -26.03 -21.53
N GLU A 377 -28.38 -24.89 -22.15
CA GLU A 377 -29.59 -24.69 -22.94
C GLU A 377 -29.24 -24.05 -24.30
N SER A 378 -29.57 -24.77 -25.38
CA SER A 378 -29.23 -24.37 -26.76
C SER A 378 -27.75 -24.07 -26.95
N GLY A 379 -26.87 -24.92 -26.40
CA GLY A 379 -25.42 -24.80 -26.52
C GLY A 379 -24.79 -23.69 -25.66
N LYS A 380 -25.53 -23.04 -24.76
CA LYS A 380 -25.01 -22.01 -23.84
C LYS A 380 -25.31 -22.39 -22.39
N TYR A 381 -24.39 -22.13 -21.48
CA TYR A 381 -24.66 -22.30 -20.05
C TYR A 381 -25.66 -21.25 -19.54
N VAL A 382 -26.59 -21.70 -18.71
CA VAL A 382 -27.56 -20.89 -17.97
C VAL A 382 -27.24 -21.04 -16.48
N VAL A 383 -27.07 -19.92 -15.78
CA VAL A 383 -26.65 -19.90 -14.37
C VAL A 383 -27.52 -18.92 -13.59
N LYS A 384 -28.13 -19.37 -12.49
CA LYS A 384 -28.93 -18.52 -11.58
C LYS A 384 -28.07 -17.47 -10.89
N LEU A 385 -28.70 -16.38 -10.46
CA LEU A 385 -28.03 -15.38 -9.64
C LEU A 385 -27.86 -15.92 -8.20
N PRO A 386 -26.63 -15.97 -7.66
CA PRO A 386 -26.36 -16.54 -6.35
C PRO A 386 -26.70 -15.53 -5.26
N PHE A 387 -27.99 -15.35 -5.00
CA PHE A 387 -28.45 -14.46 -3.95
C PHE A 387 -27.96 -14.92 -2.57
N ARG A 388 -27.58 -13.98 -1.71
CA ARG A 388 -27.16 -14.25 -0.34
C ARG A 388 -28.31 -14.82 0.49
N ASP A 389 -29.47 -14.17 0.40
CA ASP A 389 -30.70 -14.55 1.09
C ASP A 389 -31.94 -14.23 0.23
N SER A 390 -33.12 -14.45 0.79
CA SER A 390 -34.41 -14.23 0.12
C SER A 390 -34.98 -12.83 0.37
N SER A 391 -34.18 -11.88 0.85
CA SER A 391 -34.67 -10.52 1.13
C SER A 391 -35.11 -9.83 -0.17
N PRO A 392 -36.29 -9.18 -0.17
CA PRO A 392 -36.78 -8.49 -1.36
C PRO A 392 -35.93 -7.26 -1.68
N LEU A 393 -35.66 -7.07 -2.97
CA LEU A 393 -35.01 -5.87 -3.50
C LEU A 393 -36.02 -4.70 -3.51
N PRO A 394 -35.65 -3.50 -3.03
CA PRO A 394 -36.52 -2.34 -3.12
C PRO A 394 -36.64 -1.87 -4.58
N ASN A 395 -37.83 -1.43 -4.97
CA ASN A 395 -38.06 -0.90 -6.32
C ASN A 395 -37.33 0.43 -6.52
N ASN A 396 -36.22 0.37 -7.27
CA ASN A 396 -35.35 1.51 -7.52
C ASN A 396 -35.61 2.20 -8.87
N ARG A 397 -36.73 1.94 -9.55
CA ARG A 397 -37.02 2.46 -10.89
C ARG A 397 -36.93 3.99 -10.95
N GLU A 398 -37.36 4.68 -9.90
CA GLU A 398 -37.27 6.15 -9.83
C GLU A 398 -35.83 6.65 -9.96
N MET A 399 -34.87 5.97 -9.31
CA MET A 399 -33.45 6.28 -9.44
C MET A 399 -32.97 6.12 -10.88
N ALA A 400 -33.37 5.03 -11.54
CA ALA A 400 -33.02 4.78 -12.94
C ALA A 400 -33.61 5.86 -13.87
N VAL A 401 -34.86 6.28 -13.67
CA VAL A 401 -35.49 7.38 -14.43
C VAL A 401 -34.71 8.69 -14.27
N ARG A 402 -34.31 9.04 -13.03
CA ARG A 402 -33.49 10.25 -12.78
C ARG A 402 -32.15 10.18 -13.52
N ARG A 403 -31.50 9.01 -13.54
CA ARG A 403 -30.24 8.77 -14.28
C ARG A 403 -30.45 8.87 -15.80
N MET A 404 -31.56 8.34 -16.32
CA MET A 404 -31.93 8.47 -17.74
C MET A 404 -32.13 9.92 -18.18
N LYS A 405 -32.78 10.76 -17.36
CA LYS A 405 -32.92 12.20 -17.65
C LYS A 405 -31.55 12.89 -17.76
N SER A 406 -30.59 12.49 -16.92
CA SER A 406 -29.22 13.00 -17.01
C SER A 406 -28.48 12.50 -18.25
N LEU A 407 -28.67 11.23 -18.61
CA LEU A 407 -28.10 10.66 -19.83
C LEU A 407 -28.66 11.36 -21.08
N LYS A 408 -29.98 11.59 -21.14
CA LYS A 408 -30.64 12.29 -22.25
C LYS A 408 -30.00 13.64 -22.54
N ARG A 409 -29.87 14.51 -21.52
CA ARG A 409 -29.21 15.82 -21.66
C ARG A 409 -27.80 15.71 -22.24
N LYS A 410 -27.06 14.68 -21.85
CA LYS A 410 -25.70 14.43 -22.36
C LYS A 410 -25.71 13.96 -23.83
N LEU A 411 -26.65 13.08 -24.20
CA LEU A 411 -26.82 12.63 -25.59
C LEU A 411 -27.27 13.77 -26.50
N GLU A 412 -28.10 14.69 -26.01
CA GLU A 412 -28.51 15.89 -26.76
C GLU A 412 -27.34 16.87 -26.98
N SER A 413 -26.42 16.96 -26.02
CA SER A 413 -25.27 17.88 -26.09
C SER A 413 -24.11 17.40 -26.98
N ASP A 414 -24.00 16.10 -27.28
CA ASP A 414 -22.85 15.51 -27.98
C ASP A 414 -23.33 14.46 -29.00
N LYS A 415 -23.38 14.86 -30.28
CA LYS A 415 -23.91 14.04 -31.38
C LYS A 415 -23.10 12.76 -31.61
N THR A 416 -21.77 12.84 -31.64
CA THR A 416 -20.90 11.68 -31.84
C THR A 416 -21.01 10.68 -30.70
N PHE A 417 -21.09 11.20 -29.47
CA PHE A 417 -21.34 10.37 -28.30
C PHE A 417 -22.70 9.68 -28.35
N LYS A 418 -23.75 10.41 -28.77
CA LYS A 418 -25.10 9.87 -28.95
C LYS A 418 -25.12 8.70 -29.93
N GLU A 419 -24.55 8.89 -31.12
CA GLU A 419 -24.48 7.86 -32.15
C GLU A 419 -23.76 6.62 -31.63
N THR A 420 -22.57 6.78 -31.05
CA THR A 420 -21.79 5.64 -30.52
C THR A 420 -22.52 4.91 -29.39
N TYR A 421 -23.21 5.64 -28.51
CA TYR A 421 -23.96 5.05 -27.39
C TYR A 421 -25.16 4.24 -27.90
N ILE A 422 -25.95 4.81 -28.81
CA ILE A 422 -27.11 4.14 -29.41
C ILE A 422 -26.65 2.89 -30.14
N THR A 423 -25.63 3.00 -31.02
CA THR A 423 -25.09 1.83 -31.73
C THR A 423 -24.69 0.70 -30.80
N GLN A 424 -24.08 1.00 -29.65
CA GLN A 424 -23.68 -0.04 -28.69
C GLN A 424 -24.89 -0.69 -27.98
N MET A 425 -25.90 0.09 -27.61
CA MET A 425 -27.13 -0.45 -26.99
C MET A 425 -27.91 -1.31 -27.99
N GLU A 426 -28.14 -0.80 -29.19
CA GLU A 426 -28.85 -1.53 -30.24
C GLU A 426 -28.09 -2.80 -30.65
N LYS A 427 -26.75 -2.78 -30.68
CA LYS A 427 -25.94 -4.00 -30.89
C LYS A 427 -26.19 -5.06 -29.81
N ASN A 428 -26.31 -4.66 -28.54
CA ASN A 428 -26.57 -5.60 -27.46
C ASN A 428 -27.98 -6.21 -27.56
N ILE A 429 -28.97 -5.39 -27.95
CA ILE A 429 -30.36 -5.83 -28.16
C ILE A 429 -30.45 -6.75 -29.38
N SER A 430 -29.81 -6.40 -30.50
CA SER A 430 -29.82 -7.19 -31.73
C SER A 430 -29.13 -8.56 -31.56
N LYS A 431 -28.12 -8.63 -30.68
CA LYS A 431 -27.47 -9.89 -30.28
C LYS A 431 -28.30 -10.71 -29.27
N GLN A 432 -29.50 -10.25 -28.91
CA GLN A 432 -30.41 -10.87 -27.93
C GLN A 432 -29.83 -10.99 -26.52
N TYR A 433 -28.80 -10.20 -26.18
CA TYR A 433 -28.30 -10.10 -24.82
C TYR A 433 -29.26 -9.33 -23.90
N ALA A 434 -30.11 -8.51 -24.50
CA ALA A 434 -31.18 -7.81 -23.82
C ALA A 434 -32.47 -7.91 -24.62
N GLU A 435 -33.59 -7.85 -23.92
CA GLU A 435 -34.93 -7.84 -24.51
C GLU A 435 -35.81 -6.82 -23.80
N ILE A 436 -36.89 -6.39 -24.47
CA ILE A 436 -37.93 -5.60 -23.82
C ILE A 436 -38.66 -6.47 -22.79
N VAL A 437 -38.99 -5.90 -21.64
CA VAL A 437 -39.79 -6.60 -20.63
C VAL A 437 -41.18 -6.84 -21.21
N PRO A 438 -41.68 -8.09 -21.24
CA PRO A 438 -43.01 -8.37 -21.76
C PRO A 438 -44.08 -7.71 -20.88
N PRO A 439 -45.27 -7.37 -21.43
CA PRO A 439 -46.34 -6.72 -20.66
C PRO A 439 -46.70 -7.45 -19.36
N SER A 440 -46.74 -8.79 -19.41
CA SER A 440 -46.99 -9.64 -18.23
C SER A 440 -45.93 -9.50 -17.12
N GLY A 441 -44.70 -9.10 -17.46
CA GLY A 441 -43.62 -8.88 -16.51
C GLY A 441 -43.63 -7.49 -15.87
N LEU A 442 -44.34 -6.52 -16.45
CA LEU A 442 -44.33 -5.13 -15.95
C LEU A 442 -45.00 -5.00 -14.57
N GLU A 443 -45.97 -5.86 -14.28
CA GLU A 443 -46.73 -5.87 -13.01
C GLU A 443 -46.10 -6.75 -11.92
N ARG A 444 -45.01 -7.47 -12.23
CA ARG A 444 -44.30 -8.30 -11.26
C ARG A 444 -43.87 -7.47 -10.05
N ASN A 445 -44.07 -7.97 -8.83
CA ASN A 445 -43.81 -7.25 -7.59
C ASN A 445 -43.29 -8.15 -6.44
N ASP A 446 -42.67 -9.27 -6.77
CA ASP A 446 -42.16 -10.29 -5.84
C ASP A 446 -40.82 -9.94 -5.15
N GLY A 447 -40.35 -8.69 -5.29
CA GLY A 447 -39.06 -8.26 -4.74
C GLY A 447 -37.84 -8.79 -5.51
N ARG A 448 -37.99 -9.33 -6.72
CA ARG A 448 -36.88 -9.78 -7.59
C ARG A 448 -36.66 -8.84 -8.78
N ILE A 449 -36.84 -7.54 -8.58
CA ILE A 449 -36.74 -6.54 -9.64
C ILE A 449 -35.74 -5.46 -9.26
N TRP A 450 -34.80 -5.19 -10.16
CA TRP A 450 -33.83 -4.11 -9.97
C TRP A 450 -33.47 -3.45 -11.30
N TYR A 451 -33.52 -2.12 -11.32
CA TYR A 451 -33.12 -1.31 -12.46
C TYR A 451 -31.66 -0.88 -12.31
N MET A 452 -30.80 -1.37 -13.18
CA MET A 452 -29.41 -1.01 -13.29
C MET A 452 -29.28 0.31 -14.07
N PRO A 453 -28.85 1.42 -13.44
CA PRO A 453 -28.47 2.61 -14.20
C PRO A 453 -27.29 2.27 -15.10
N HIS A 454 -27.23 2.85 -16.30
CA HIS A 454 -26.11 2.67 -17.20
C HIS A 454 -25.50 4.01 -17.60
N HIS A 455 -24.21 3.98 -17.88
CA HIS A 455 -23.43 5.12 -18.32
C HIS A 455 -22.31 4.67 -19.25
N ALA A 456 -21.71 5.62 -19.95
CA ALA A 456 -20.60 5.33 -20.83
C ALA A 456 -19.25 5.55 -20.14
N VAL A 457 -18.33 4.62 -20.37
CA VAL A 457 -16.91 4.78 -20.11
C VAL A 457 -16.19 4.99 -21.43
N ARG A 458 -15.36 6.04 -21.54
CA ARG A 458 -14.54 6.32 -22.72
C ARG A 458 -13.12 5.79 -22.48
N HIS A 459 -12.58 5.03 -23.44
CA HIS A 459 -11.17 4.66 -23.40
C HIS A 459 -10.32 5.89 -23.76
N PRO A 460 -9.31 6.29 -22.96
CA PRO A 460 -8.53 7.53 -23.18
C PRO A 460 -7.91 7.63 -24.58
N THR A 461 -7.47 6.49 -25.14
CA THR A 461 -6.71 6.42 -26.40
C THR A 461 -7.42 5.79 -27.60
N LYS A 462 -8.53 5.06 -27.41
CA LYS A 462 -9.12 4.22 -28.49
C LYS A 462 -10.45 4.75 -29.05
N LEU A 463 -10.91 5.93 -28.63
CA LEU A 463 -12.20 6.57 -28.99
C LEU A 463 -13.46 5.66 -28.86
N LYS A 464 -13.30 4.44 -28.32
CA LYS A 464 -14.38 3.46 -28.13
C LYS A 464 -15.14 3.78 -26.85
N VAL A 465 -16.46 3.90 -26.99
CA VAL A 465 -17.39 4.00 -25.86
C VAL A 465 -17.82 2.60 -25.44
N ARG A 466 -17.80 2.31 -24.13
CA ARG A 466 -18.40 1.11 -23.55
C ARG A 466 -19.56 1.51 -22.66
N VAL A 467 -20.73 0.91 -22.86
CA VAL A 467 -21.86 1.08 -21.94
C VAL A 467 -21.66 0.12 -20.76
N VAL A 468 -21.70 0.66 -19.55
CA VAL A 468 -21.48 -0.07 -18.31
C VAL A 468 -22.68 0.15 -17.39
N TYR A 469 -23.13 -0.93 -16.76
CA TYR A 469 -24.19 -0.93 -15.75
C TYR A 469 -23.59 -0.67 -14.36
N ASP A 470 -24.23 0.22 -13.59
CA ASP A 470 -23.82 0.62 -12.24
C ASP A 470 -24.58 -0.21 -11.19
N LEU A 471 -24.10 -1.43 -10.94
CA LEU A 471 -24.69 -2.34 -9.94
C LEU A 471 -24.28 -2.00 -8.49
N LYS A 472 -23.41 -1.00 -8.30
CA LYS A 472 -23.06 -0.44 -6.99
C LYS A 472 -23.95 0.74 -6.59
N ALA A 473 -24.78 1.24 -7.51
CA ALA A 473 -25.73 2.31 -7.23
C ALA A 473 -26.63 1.90 -6.06
N LYS A 474 -26.61 2.70 -4.98
CA LYS A 474 -27.42 2.44 -3.79
C LYS A 474 -28.79 3.10 -3.89
N PHE A 475 -29.81 2.36 -3.49
CA PHE A 475 -31.18 2.84 -3.31
C PHE A 475 -31.73 2.27 -2.00
N ASN A 476 -32.35 3.11 -1.17
CA ASN A 476 -32.81 2.73 0.18
C ASN A 476 -31.75 1.98 1.01
N GLY A 477 -30.49 2.43 0.94
CA GLY A 477 -29.39 1.89 1.74
C GLY A 477 -28.69 0.65 1.18
N THR A 478 -29.28 -0.03 0.18
CA THR A 478 -28.73 -1.26 -0.43
C THR A 478 -28.40 -1.08 -1.91
N SER A 479 -27.55 -1.94 -2.46
CA SER A 479 -27.28 -2.10 -3.89
C SER A 479 -27.46 -3.55 -4.31
N LEU A 480 -27.67 -3.83 -5.60
CA LEU A 480 -27.80 -5.21 -6.07
C LEU A 480 -26.59 -6.09 -5.70
N ASN A 481 -25.38 -5.52 -5.74
CA ASN A 481 -24.16 -6.23 -5.35
C ASN A 481 -24.09 -6.60 -3.86
N ASP A 482 -24.86 -5.94 -2.98
CA ASP A 482 -24.94 -6.30 -1.56
C ASP A 482 -25.76 -7.60 -1.36
N HIS A 483 -26.65 -7.93 -2.32
CA HIS A 483 -27.52 -9.11 -2.27
C HIS A 483 -26.95 -10.34 -3.00
N LEU A 484 -25.83 -10.22 -3.72
CA LEU A 484 -25.21 -11.31 -4.48
C LEU A 484 -23.95 -11.83 -3.78
N LEU A 485 -23.82 -13.15 -3.69
CA LEU A 485 -22.58 -13.80 -3.29
C LEU A 485 -21.52 -13.60 -4.37
N GLN A 486 -20.31 -13.28 -3.97
CA GLN A 486 -19.20 -13.08 -4.91
C GLN A 486 -18.77 -14.41 -5.54
N GLY A 487 -18.65 -15.44 -4.71
CA GLY A 487 -18.04 -16.71 -5.06
C GLY A 487 -16.52 -16.70 -4.97
N PRO A 488 -15.90 -17.89 -5.07
CA PRO A 488 -14.46 -18.03 -4.97
C PRO A 488 -13.76 -17.33 -6.13
N ASP A 489 -12.51 -16.93 -5.90
CA ASP A 489 -11.67 -16.39 -6.97
C ASP A 489 -11.17 -17.54 -7.84
N LEU A 490 -11.89 -17.81 -8.93
CA LEU A 490 -11.56 -18.83 -9.92
C LEU A 490 -10.59 -18.32 -11.00
N THR A 491 -10.08 -17.09 -10.86
CA THR A 491 -9.14 -16.50 -11.81
C THR A 491 -7.76 -17.10 -11.61
N ASN A 492 -7.10 -17.49 -12.70
CA ASN A 492 -5.71 -17.94 -12.62
C ASN A 492 -4.78 -16.79 -12.18
N PRO A 493 -3.81 -17.04 -11.29
CA PRO A 493 -2.79 -16.05 -10.96
C PRO A 493 -2.05 -15.61 -12.22
N LEU A 494 -2.01 -14.29 -12.45
CA LEU A 494 -1.40 -13.72 -13.67
C LEU A 494 0.05 -14.18 -13.84
N ILE A 495 0.82 -14.25 -12.76
CA ILE A 495 2.21 -14.72 -12.80
C ILE A 495 2.31 -16.16 -13.33
N GLY A 496 1.42 -17.06 -12.88
CA GLY A 496 1.40 -18.45 -13.34
C GLY A 496 1.05 -18.56 -14.81
N VAL A 497 0.07 -17.78 -15.29
CA VAL A 497 -0.30 -17.72 -16.70
C VAL A 497 0.88 -17.22 -17.55
N LEU A 498 1.53 -16.13 -17.12
CA LEU A 498 2.69 -15.56 -17.84
C LEU A 498 3.90 -16.48 -17.85
N MET A 499 4.19 -17.20 -16.77
CA MET A 499 5.31 -18.15 -16.72
C MET A 499 5.09 -19.32 -17.69
N ARG A 500 3.88 -19.91 -17.72
CA ARG A 500 3.54 -20.96 -18.70
C ARG A 500 3.62 -20.44 -20.13
N PHE A 501 3.10 -19.24 -20.39
CA PHE A 501 3.14 -18.62 -21.70
C PHE A 501 4.58 -18.35 -22.21
N ARG A 502 5.51 -18.02 -21.30
CA ARG A 502 6.92 -17.76 -21.66
C ARG A 502 7.75 -19.03 -21.84
N HIS A 503 7.22 -20.20 -21.50
CA HIS A 503 7.98 -21.44 -21.54
C HIS A 503 8.13 -22.00 -22.97
N GLY A 504 7.16 -21.77 -23.85
CA GLY A 504 7.14 -22.35 -25.19
C GLY A 504 7.69 -21.45 -26.30
N HIS A 505 8.34 -22.06 -27.30
CA HIS A 505 8.88 -21.37 -28.47
C HIS A 505 7.80 -20.75 -29.39
N TYR A 506 6.68 -21.44 -29.59
CA TYR A 506 5.55 -20.96 -30.37
C TYR A 506 4.42 -20.51 -29.43
N ALA A 507 3.95 -19.28 -29.62
CA ALA A 507 3.03 -18.62 -28.71
C ALA A 507 1.81 -18.06 -29.45
N VAL A 508 0.64 -18.23 -28.85
CA VAL A 508 -0.65 -17.75 -29.34
C VAL A 508 -1.44 -17.07 -28.22
N THR A 509 -2.18 -16.02 -28.56
CA THR A 509 -3.18 -15.44 -27.67
C THR A 509 -4.51 -15.30 -28.38
N ALA A 510 -5.59 -15.32 -27.61
CA ALA A 510 -6.96 -15.10 -28.07
C ALA A 510 -7.80 -14.46 -26.97
N ASP A 511 -9.00 -14.01 -27.31
CA ASP A 511 -9.96 -13.40 -26.38
C ASP A 511 -11.29 -14.17 -26.44
N ILE A 512 -11.91 -14.42 -25.29
CA ILE A 512 -13.29 -14.91 -25.24
C ILE A 512 -14.22 -13.73 -25.54
N GLU A 513 -14.95 -13.82 -26.65
CA GLU A 513 -15.78 -12.71 -27.07
C GLU A 513 -16.85 -12.35 -26.04
N GLU A 514 -16.80 -11.12 -25.53
CA GLU A 514 -17.86 -10.59 -24.65
C GLU A 514 -18.19 -11.62 -23.53
N MET A 515 -17.15 -12.20 -22.89
CA MET A 515 -17.20 -13.39 -22.02
C MET A 515 -18.43 -13.47 -21.12
N PHE A 516 -18.77 -12.40 -20.40
CA PHE A 516 -19.94 -12.36 -19.50
C PHE A 516 -21.27 -12.61 -20.22
N TYR A 517 -21.41 -12.11 -21.45
CA TYR A 517 -22.61 -12.27 -22.27
C TYR A 517 -22.75 -13.66 -22.90
N GLN A 518 -21.74 -14.52 -22.75
CA GLN A 518 -21.83 -15.91 -23.21
C GLN A 518 -22.55 -16.82 -22.21
N VAL A 519 -22.83 -16.37 -20.98
CA VAL A 519 -23.57 -17.12 -19.96
C VAL A 519 -24.95 -16.49 -19.74
N LYS A 520 -26.01 -17.27 -19.92
CA LYS A 520 -27.40 -16.84 -19.79
C LYS A 520 -27.83 -16.76 -18.33
N VAL A 521 -28.81 -15.89 -18.08
CA VAL A 521 -29.55 -15.80 -16.82
C VAL A 521 -30.94 -16.40 -17.05
N PRO A 522 -31.40 -17.30 -16.15
CA PRO A 522 -32.71 -17.94 -16.29
C PRO A 522 -33.85 -16.93 -16.09
N LEU A 523 -35.00 -17.22 -16.70
CA LEU A 523 -36.10 -16.27 -16.87
C LEU A 523 -36.57 -15.66 -15.53
N GLU A 524 -36.60 -16.46 -14.47
CA GLU A 524 -37.01 -16.03 -13.13
C GLU A 524 -36.13 -14.92 -12.53
N ASP A 525 -34.85 -14.85 -12.93
CA ASP A 525 -33.86 -13.93 -12.38
C ASP A 525 -33.59 -12.72 -13.29
N ARG A 526 -34.01 -12.74 -14.56
CA ARG A 526 -33.68 -11.68 -15.53
C ARG A 526 -34.17 -10.29 -15.12
N ASP A 527 -35.28 -10.21 -14.40
CA ASP A 527 -35.85 -8.93 -13.94
C ASP A 527 -34.99 -8.21 -12.87
N VAL A 528 -34.04 -8.92 -12.28
CA VAL A 528 -32.99 -8.36 -11.42
C VAL A 528 -32.00 -7.51 -12.24
N PHE A 529 -31.91 -7.76 -13.54
CA PHE A 529 -31.08 -7.01 -14.47
C PHE A 529 -31.94 -6.16 -15.43
N ARG A 530 -32.95 -5.46 -14.91
CA ARG A 530 -33.67 -4.45 -15.70
C ARG A 530 -32.82 -3.22 -15.95
N PHE A 531 -33.12 -2.52 -17.03
CA PHE A 531 -32.61 -1.18 -17.31
C PHE A 531 -33.65 -0.41 -18.13
N LEU A 532 -33.49 0.91 -18.23
CA LEU A 532 -34.41 1.76 -19.00
C LEU A 532 -33.75 2.16 -20.31
N TRP A 533 -34.44 2.00 -21.42
CA TRP A 533 -33.91 2.42 -22.73
C TRP A 533 -35.01 2.95 -23.63
N TRP A 534 -34.63 3.75 -24.62
CA TRP A 534 -35.55 4.27 -25.62
C TRP A 534 -35.73 3.25 -26.74
N SER A 535 -36.97 2.92 -27.08
CA SER A 535 -37.25 1.99 -28.18
C SER A 535 -36.66 2.51 -29.49
N ASP A 536 -35.97 1.63 -30.20
CA ASP A 536 -35.23 1.91 -31.45
C ASP A 536 -34.14 2.99 -31.29
N GLY A 537 -33.65 3.22 -30.06
CA GLY A 537 -32.65 4.25 -29.76
C GLY A 537 -33.16 5.70 -29.89
N ASP A 538 -34.47 5.91 -30.08
CA ASP A 538 -35.03 7.25 -30.27
C ASP A 538 -35.25 7.96 -28.93
N ILE A 539 -34.33 8.84 -28.56
CA ILE A 539 -34.35 9.61 -27.31
C ILE A 539 -35.57 10.52 -27.12
N ASN A 540 -36.39 10.71 -28.16
CA ASN A 540 -37.63 11.49 -28.10
C ASN A 540 -38.85 10.64 -27.70
N LYS A 541 -38.77 9.31 -27.84
CA LYS A 541 -39.82 8.38 -27.38
C LYS A 541 -39.84 8.28 -25.85
N PRO A 542 -40.94 7.78 -25.26
CA PRO A 542 -40.93 7.37 -23.85
C PRO A 542 -39.86 6.29 -23.60
N VAL A 543 -39.32 6.26 -22.39
CA VAL A 543 -38.42 5.18 -21.97
C VAL A 543 -39.22 3.91 -21.70
N SER A 544 -38.70 2.78 -22.16
CA SER A 544 -39.27 1.45 -21.98
C SER A 544 -38.38 0.63 -21.04
N ASP A 545 -38.99 -0.36 -20.39
CA ASP A 545 -38.34 -1.27 -19.47
C ASP A 545 -37.72 -2.44 -20.27
N TYR A 546 -36.40 -2.58 -20.21
CA TYR A 546 -35.65 -3.68 -20.80
C TYR A 546 -35.03 -4.55 -19.70
N ARG A 547 -34.63 -5.77 -20.03
CA ARG A 547 -33.89 -6.66 -19.14
C ARG A 547 -32.77 -7.40 -19.86
N MET A 548 -31.70 -7.73 -19.15
CA MET A 548 -30.61 -8.54 -19.68
C MET A 548 -30.96 -10.03 -19.59
N ASN A 549 -30.64 -10.78 -20.64
CA ASN A 549 -30.81 -12.22 -20.76
C ASN A 549 -29.57 -13.01 -20.30
N VAL A 550 -28.49 -12.30 -20.01
CA VAL A 550 -27.14 -12.83 -19.79
C VAL A 550 -26.49 -12.17 -18.57
N HIS A 551 -25.45 -12.80 -18.03
CA HIS A 551 -24.64 -12.23 -16.96
C HIS A 551 -23.98 -10.94 -17.43
N VAL A 552 -23.83 -9.96 -16.53
CA VAL A 552 -23.35 -8.62 -16.89
C VAL A 552 -22.05 -8.26 -16.19
N PHE A 553 -21.21 -7.51 -16.89
CA PHE A 553 -20.08 -6.86 -16.26
C PHE A 553 -20.54 -5.86 -15.19
N GLY A 554 -19.93 -5.92 -14.00
CA GLY A 554 -20.24 -5.05 -12.86
C GLY A 554 -21.06 -5.71 -11.75
N ALA A 555 -21.71 -6.85 -12.03
CA ALA A 555 -22.30 -7.70 -11.01
C ALA A 555 -21.19 -8.39 -10.20
N ARG A 556 -21.35 -8.42 -8.87
CA ARG A 556 -20.34 -8.99 -7.96
C ARG A 556 -20.12 -10.47 -8.19
N SER A 557 -21.18 -11.22 -8.52
CA SER A 557 -21.15 -12.67 -8.73
C SER A 557 -20.69 -13.08 -10.13
N SER A 558 -20.90 -12.24 -11.15
CA SER A 558 -20.73 -12.64 -12.54
C SER A 558 -19.31 -13.13 -12.90
N PRO A 559 -18.20 -12.57 -12.38
CA PRO A 559 -16.87 -13.15 -12.61
C PRO A 559 -16.79 -14.61 -12.20
N SER A 560 -17.21 -14.97 -10.99
CA SER A 560 -17.15 -16.35 -10.52
C SER A 560 -18.17 -17.23 -11.25
N CYS A 561 -19.38 -16.75 -11.55
CA CYS A 561 -20.37 -17.53 -12.32
C CYS A 561 -19.86 -17.90 -13.71
N VAL A 562 -19.24 -16.95 -14.41
CA VAL A 562 -18.76 -17.13 -15.79
C VAL A 562 -17.50 -18.00 -15.82
N ASN A 563 -16.57 -17.81 -14.87
CA ASN A 563 -15.41 -18.69 -14.75
C ASN A 563 -15.81 -20.12 -14.34
N TYR A 564 -16.82 -20.27 -13.48
CA TYR A 564 -17.35 -21.58 -13.13
C TYR A 564 -17.91 -22.27 -14.38
N ALA A 565 -18.71 -21.59 -15.20
CA ALA A 565 -19.22 -22.14 -16.46
C ALA A 565 -18.11 -22.49 -17.46
N LEU A 566 -17.05 -21.68 -17.53
CA LEU A 566 -15.89 -21.97 -18.39
C LEU A 566 -15.17 -23.25 -17.94
N ARG A 567 -14.93 -23.41 -16.63
CA ARG A 567 -14.35 -24.64 -16.05
C ARG A 567 -15.29 -25.83 -16.22
N LYS A 568 -16.60 -25.62 -16.08
CA LYS A 568 -17.63 -26.64 -16.29
C LYS A 568 -17.60 -27.21 -17.72
N THR A 569 -17.18 -26.40 -18.69
CA THR A 569 -16.96 -26.88 -20.08
C THR A 569 -15.89 -27.97 -20.16
N ALA A 570 -14.80 -27.82 -19.40
CA ALA A 570 -13.75 -28.83 -19.33
C ALA A 570 -14.25 -30.12 -18.65
N GLU A 571 -15.11 -30.02 -17.64
CA GLU A 571 -15.73 -31.18 -16.98
C GLU A 571 -16.73 -31.89 -17.89
N ASP A 572 -17.65 -31.16 -18.51
CA ASP A 572 -18.78 -31.75 -19.24
C ASP A 572 -18.36 -32.30 -20.61
N HIS A 573 -17.34 -31.71 -21.25
CA HIS A 573 -16.98 -32.03 -22.63
C HIS A 573 -15.52 -32.49 -22.78
N GLY A 574 -14.68 -32.39 -21.74
CA GLY A 574 -13.23 -32.54 -21.88
C GLY A 574 -12.73 -33.94 -22.22
N GLU A 575 -13.47 -35.00 -21.87
CA GLU A 575 -13.03 -36.40 -22.04
C GLU A 575 -12.71 -36.77 -23.50
N VAL A 576 -13.37 -36.13 -24.46
CA VAL A 576 -13.19 -36.42 -25.91
C VAL A 576 -12.13 -35.55 -26.58
N PHE A 577 -11.50 -34.63 -25.85
CA PHE A 577 -10.49 -33.71 -26.39
C PHE A 577 -9.11 -33.98 -25.80
N ASP A 578 -8.09 -33.40 -26.44
CA ASP A 578 -6.72 -33.50 -25.97
C ASP A 578 -6.56 -32.88 -24.57
N GLU A 579 -5.89 -33.59 -23.67
CA GLU A 579 -5.67 -33.19 -22.27
C GLU A 579 -5.05 -31.78 -22.16
N GLN A 580 -4.22 -31.37 -23.12
CA GLN A 580 -3.62 -30.04 -23.12
C GLN A 580 -4.61 -28.94 -23.47
N ALA A 581 -5.65 -29.24 -24.27
CA ALA A 581 -6.74 -28.30 -24.53
C ALA A 581 -7.64 -28.14 -23.29
N VAL A 582 -7.92 -29.23 -22.58
CA VAL A 582 -8.64 -29.23 -21.29
C VAL A 582 -7.87 -28.43 -20.25
N THR A 583 -6.56 -28.69 -20.12
CA THR A 583 -5.66 -27.95 -19.23
C THR A 583 -5.59 -26.47 -19.58
N ALA A 584 -5.66 -26.11 -20.88
CA ALA A 584 -5.66 -24.72 -21.31
C ALA A 584 -6.89 -23.96 -20.78
N ILE A 585 -8.08 -24.56 -20.77
CA ILE A 585 -9.28 -23.95 -20.17
C ILE A 585 -9.06 -23.67 -18.68
N ILE A 586 -8.46 -24.62 -17.96
CA ILE A 586 -8.30 -24.52 -16.50
C ILE A 586 -7.20 -23.51 -16.14
N GLN A 587 -6.09 -23.48 -16.88
CA GLN A 587 -4.85 -22.82 -16.44
C GLN A 587 -4.34 -21.69 -17.33
N SER A 588 -4.80 -21.57 -18.58
CA SER A 588 -4.20 -20.67 -19.57
C SER A 588 -5.01 -19.40 -19.85
N PHE A 589 -6.21 -19.28 -19.26
CA PHE A 589 -6.99 -18.04 -19.29
C PHE A 589 -6.65 -17.12 -18.10
N TYR A 590 -6.45 -15.84 -18.41
CA TYR A 590 -6.52 -14.76 -17.44
C TYR A 590 -7.78 -13.92 -17.72
N VAL A 591 -8.82 -14.16 -16.93
CA VAL A 591 -10.18 -13.65 -17.19
C VAL A 591 -10.65 -14.10 -18.59
N ASP A 592 -10.76 -13.19 -19.55
CA ASP A 592 -11.17 -13.42 -20.94
C ASP A 592 -10.01 -13.72 -21.90
N ASN A 593 -8.77 -13.47 -21.49
CA ASN A 593 -7.60 -13.60 -22.36
C ASN A 593 -6.96 -14.98 -22.26
N LEU A 594 -6.85 -15.69 -23.38
CA LEU A 594 -6.08 -16.92 -23.52
C LEU A 594 -4.61 -16.57 -23.80
N LEU A 595 -3.69 -17.19 -23.05
CA LEU A 595 -2.27 -17.17 -23.33
C LEU A 595 -1.74 -18.60 -23.35
N LEU A 596 -1.40 -19.10 -24.54
CA LEU A 596 -0.96 -20.49 -24.74
C LEU A 596 0.37 -20.51 -25.51
N ALA A 597 1.29 -21.38 -25.09
CA ALA A 597 2.55 -21.58 -25.78
C ALA A 597 2.99 -23.05 -25.72
N HIS A 598 3.78 -23.48 -26.71
CA HIS A 598 4.32 -24.83 -26.81
C HIS A 598 5.60 -24.83 -27.66
N ASP A 599 6.54 -25.75 -27.42
CA ASP A 599 7.80 -25.83 -28.17
C ASP A 599 7.66 -26.47 -29.54
N ASP A 600 6.69 -27.37 -29.69
CA ASP A 600 6.32 -27.98 -30.97
C ASP A 600 5.14 -27.22 -31.60
N LYS A 601 5.34 -26.78 -32.85
CA LYS A 601 4.40 -25.97 -33.64
C LYS A 601 3.18 -26.77 -34.09
N GLU A 602 3.38 -27.97 -34.61
CA GLU A 602 2.34 -28.87 -35.09
C GLU A 602 1.44 -29.31 -33.92
N ARG A 603 2.05 -29.57 -32.77
CA ARG A 603 1.36 -29.85 -31.52
C ARG A 603 0.53 -28.66 -31.06
N LEU A 604 1.08 -27.44 -31.06
CA LEU A 604 0.32 -26.22 -30.74
C LEU A 604 -0.92 -26.06 -31.62
N ILE A 605 -0.78 -26.28 -32.93
CA ILE A 605 -1.89 -26.19 -33.88
C ILE A 605 -2.99 -27.21 -33.54
N LYS A 606 -2.64 -28.43 -33.14
CA LYS A 606 -3.62 -29.43 -32.71
C LYS A 606 -4.35 -28.98 -31.45
N ILE A 607 -3.61 -28.52 -30.43
CA ILE A 607 -4.20 -28.01 -29.17
C ILE A 607 -5.18 -26.88 -29.45
N ILE A 608 -4.82 -25.93 -30.33
CA ILE A 608 -5.70 -24.81 -30.69
C ILE A 608 -7.01 -25.30 -31.32
N LYS A 609 -6.95 -26.28 -32.23
CA LYS A 609 -8.15 -26.83 -32.86
C LYS A 609 -9.07 -27.51 -31.86
N ASP A 610 -8.50 -28.35 -30.99
CA ASP A 610 -9.25 -29.05 -29.95
C ASP A 610 -9.81 -28.05 -28.92
N LEU A 611 -9.06 -27.01 -28.56
CA LEU A 611 -9.50 -25.94 -27.69
C LEU A 611 -10.66 -25.13 -28.29
N ILE A 612 -10.61 -24.80 -29.58
CA ILE A 612 -11.72 -24.13 -30.28
C ILE A 612 -12.97 -25.01 -30.26
N ALA A 613 -12.82 -26.30 -30.56
CA ALA A 613 -13.94 -27.24 -30.56
C ALA A 613 -14.54 -27.40 -29.15
N LEU A 614 -13.70 -27.56 -28.13
CA LEU A 614 -14.10 -27.66 -26.73
C LEU A 614 -14.80 -26.37 -26.24
N CYS A 615 -14.22 -25.20 -26.55
CA CYS A 615 -14.87 -23.92 -26.26
C CYS A 615 -16.24 -23.82 -26.96
N ASN A 616 -16.33 -24.18 -28.25
CA ASN A 616 -17.61 -24.17 -28.98
C ASN A 616 -18.64 -25.13 -28.37
N ALA A 617 -18.22 -26.30 -27.87
CA ALA A 617 -19.10 -27.24 -27.19
C ALA A 617 -19.70 -26.66 -25.90
N GLY A 618 -18.93 -25.89 -25.13
CA GLY A 618 -19.41 -25.10 -23.99
C GLY A 618 -20.11 -23.79 -24.37
N GLY A 619 -20.20 -23.48 -25.66
CA GLY A 619 -20.80 -22.25 -26.15
C GLY A 619 -19.90 -21.03 -26.06
N TRP A 620 -18.59 -21.18 -25.95
CA TRP A 620 -17.62 -20.09 -25.90
C TRP A 620 -17.03 -19.80 -27.28
N ARG A 621 -17.18 -18.56 -27.74
CA ARG A 621 -16.49 -18.09 -28.95
C ARG A 621 -15.16 -17.41 -28.62
N LEU A 622 -14.07 -17.93 -29.18
CA LEU A 622 -12.74 -17.31 -29.18
C LEU A 622 -12.56 -16.42 -30.41
N ASN A 623 -11.93 -15.25 -30.25
CA ASN A 623 -11.61 -14.32 -31.33
C ASN A 623 -10.28 -13.60 -31.09
N GLN A 624 -9.94 -12.63 -31.96
CA GLN A 624 -8.75 -11.77 -31.81
C GLN A 624 -7.43 -12.56 -31.72
N TRP A 625 -7.35 -13.66 -32.49
CA TRP A 625 -6.18 -14.52 -32.50
C TRP A 625 -4.93 -13.76 -32.94
N THR A 626 -3.88 -13.92 -32.14
CA THR A 626 -2.54 -13.46 -32.49
C THR A 626 -1.51 -14.53 -32.20
N ALA A 627 -0.45 -14.62 -33.00
CA ALA A 627 0.65 -15.57 -32.78
C ALA A 627 2.00 -14.96 -33.17
N ASN A 628 3.08 -15.46 -32.54
CA ASN A 628 4.46 -15.07 -32.88
C ASN A 628 4.95 -15.74 -34.18
N ASN A 629 4.29 -16.81 -34.62
CA ASN A 629 4.58 -17.54 -35.85
C ASN A 629 3.40 -17.44 -36.84
N LYS A 630 3.70 -17.12 -38.11
CA LYS A 630 2.68 -16.92 -39.17
C LYS A 630 2.00 -18.21 -39.60
N ASP A 631 2.70 -19.34 -39.58
CA ASP A 631 2.14 -20.61 -40.03
C ASP A 631 1.16 -21.17 -38.99
N VAL A 632 1.42 -20.95 -37.70
CA VAL A 632 0.45 -21.20 -36.63
C VAL A 632 -0.82 -20.38 -36.89
N LEU A 633 -0.68 -19.07 -37.08
CA LEU A 633 -1.82 -18.17 -37.28
C LEU A 633 -2.69 -18.55 -38.48
N LYS A 634 -2.07 -18.94 -39.61
CA LYS A 634 -2.78 -19.38 -40.84
C LYS A 634 -3.61 -20.66 -40.64
N LYS A 635 -3.29 -21.48 -39.64
CA LYS A 635 -3.98 -22.75 -39.37
C LYS A 635 -5.14 -22.60 -38.38
N ILE A 636 -5.34 -21.39 -37.84
CA ILE A 636 -6.48 -21.06 -36.98
C ILE A 636 -7.67 -20.69 -37.87
N PRO A 637 -8.86 -21.30 -37.68
CA PRO A 637 -10.05 -20.95 -38.45
C PRO A 637 -10.39 -19.47 -38.34
N GLU A 638 -10.68 -18.81 -39.47
CA GLU A 638 -11.08 -17.39 -39.49
C GLU A 638 -12.40 -17.17 -38.76
N SER A 639 -12.30 -16.87 -37.48
CA SER A 639 -13.43 -16.49 -36.62
C SER A 639 -13.12 -15.12 -35.99
N GLY A 640 -13.00 -14.11 -36.86
CA GLY A 640 -12.94 -12.70 -36.47
C GLY A 640 -11.54 -12.17 -36.09
N GLY A 641 -10.94 -11.42 -37.03
CA GLY A 641 -9.83 -10.48 -36.81
C GLY A 641 -8.50 -11.08 -36.35
N MET A 642 -7.65 -11.51 -37.29
CA MET A 642 -6.27 -11.94 -37.01
C MET A 642 -5.32 -10.74 -36.91
N ARG A 643 -4.43 -10.71 -35.91
CA ARG A 643 -3.31 -9.74 -35.83
C ARG A 643 -2.00 -10.44 -35.48
N ARG A 644 -0.86 -9.87 -35.87
CA ARG A 644 0.46 -10.42 -35.55
C ARG A 644 0.86 -10.02 -34.12
N LEU A 645 1.35 -10.98 -33.31
CA LEU A 645 2.01 -10.67 -32.05
C LEU A 645 3.38 -10.06 -32.35
N LEU A 646 3.61 -8.85 -31.88
CA LEU A 646 4.95 -8.26 -31.81
C LEU A 646 5.44 -8.57 -30.40
N LEU A 647 6.37 -9.52 -30.29
CA LEU A 647 7.13 -9.75 -29.06
C LEU A 647 8.29 -8.76 -28.98
#